data_AF-A0A933GBT1-F1
#
_entry.id   AF-A0A933GBT1-F1
#
_cell.length_a   1.000
_cell.length_b   1.000
_cell.length_c   1.000
_cell.angle_alpha   90.00
_cell.angle_beta   90.00
_cell.angle_gamma   90.00
#
_symmetry.space_group_name_H-M   'P 1'
#
loop_
_entity.id
_entity.type
_entity.pdbx_description
1 polymer ?
#
loop_
_entity_poly.entity_id
_entity_poly.type
_entity_poly.pdbx_seq_one_letter_code
_entity_poly.pdbx_strand_id
1 'polypeptide(L)'
;SLTGRQDTNTLRLTPDHKMVAVQGRQLVDREITRLLDEHEHIFVAGRVPCLGDATVGGRLPAYLVGALSTDGHVRLTGRRGAVTFIQKPTAEKEAFIAAVVDGMTVAHGKEPSISEKPVSSGTIRGKPARGTANAYRWHRKQIAADLLWEQERMVETLLASPEDAAYDFLAGVVDGDGAYSSGVHRIGLYCSNPALMEAIVVASLRVGILPQVTRNRNIANIQLVEGLEEIGRRTRRVKVQGARRRVGTRFFAARSLLADIVGEVNAGGHIRPYVENNLLIGADKIAELLPEAPQQAREELGWLLGSNLRQHRVTFRRDLGEHDVYNLTVSDNHNYIVFSDLYSPVLVNNCHAAIVSRELGVPCLVGTERGSQVIPEGEAVTVSCCEGETGYVYRGAVPFDRRQVDLAALPKPATAVMLNVGNPDEAFRLAALPNEGVGLARIEFIIASAVKVHPLALLHPDRVRDPEARAAIDALTRGYGDRAEYFVDRLAEGVAVIAAAFYPKDVIVRLSDFKSNEYAGLIGGRDFEPEEENPMLGFRGAFRYCHPRYRDGFALECRAMRRVREDMGLTNVKLMIPFCRTPEEGRRVLELMARHGLSRGERGLEVYVMCEIPSNVILAREFAGIFDGFSIGSNDLTQLVLGLDRDSELVAPLFDERNPAVLAMVGAVIDAARSAGRKIGICGQAPSDYPDFTRFLVQRGIDSISLNPDALVQGIQTVLDAERSSEGGSAPLPMPPPGGCAGEAGARTAAWVVTCDD
;
A
#
# COMPACT_ATOMS: atom_id res chain seq x y z
N SER A 1 27.38 -13.85 6.99
CA SER A 1 27.10 -13.98 8.44
C SER A 1 28.35 -13.66 9.25
N LEU A 2 28.21 -13.20 10.50
CA LEU A 2 29.32 -12.92 11.43
C LEU A 2 30.29 -14.12 11.62
N THR A 3 29.83 -15.34 11.36
CA THR A 3 30.60 -16.58 11.54
C THR A 3 31.03 -17.24 10.22
N GLY A 4 30.63 -16.71 9.05
CA GLY A 4 30.88 -17.29 7.73
C GLY A 4 30.15 -18.63 7.44
N ARG A 5 29.52 -19.24 8.45
CA ARG A 5 28.90 -20.58 8.39
C ARG A 5 27.42 -20.60 8.06
N GLN A 6 26.81 -19.46 7.71
CA GLN A 6 25.43 -19.42 7.23
C GLN A 6 25.42 -19.17 5.73
N ASP A 7 24.86 -20.14 5.05
CA ASP A 7 24.74 -20.33 3.61
C ASP A 7 23.33 -20.00 3.11
N THR A 8 22.36 -19.88 4.02
CA THR A 8 20.97 -19.60 3.67
C THR A 8 20.62 -18.10 3.64
N ASN A 9 21.34 -17.24 4.37
CA ASN A 9 21.04 -15.79 4.41
C ASN A 9 21.56 -15.05 3.17
N THR A 10 20.80 -15.14 2.08
CA THR A 10 21.11 -14.54 0.79
C THR A 10 20.01 -13.60 0.32
N LEU A 11 20.42 -12.52 -0.34
CA LEU A 11 19.53 -11.64 -1.10
C LEU A 11 19.79 -11.86 -2.58
N ARG A 12 18.74 -11.81 -3.40
CA ARG A 12 18.84 -11.77 -4.86
C ARG A 12 18.73 -10.32 -5.28
N LEU A 13 19.77 -9.79 -5.91
CA LEU A 13 19.93 -8.36 -6.17
C LEU A 13 20.53 -8.17 -7.55
N THR A 14 20.21 -7.05 -8.19
CA THR A 14 20.91 -6.59 -9.37
C THR A 14 22.26 -5.98 -8.98
N PRO A 15 23.26 -5.95 -9.88
CA PRO A 15 24.58 -5.39 -9.61
C PRO A 15 24.57 -3.91 -9.15
N ASP A 16 23.57 -3.15 -9.61
CA ASP A 16 23.37 -1.72 -9.36
C ASP A 16 22.40 -1.43 -8.20
N HIS A 17 21.94 -2.46 -7.49
CA HIS A 17 21.07 -2.29 -6.32
C HIS A 17 21.78 -1.48 -5.23
N LYS A 18 21.15 -0.39 -4.78
CA LYS A 18 21.74 0.53 -3.80
C LYS A 18 21.39 0.14 -2.37
N MET A 19 22.42 0.01 -1.55
CA MET A 19 22.35 -0.25 -0.12
C MET A 19 22.82 0.97 0.66
N VAL A 20 22.26 1.15 1.86
CA VAL A 20 22.74 2.17 2.79
C VAL A 20 24.02 1.68 3.46
N ALA A 21 25.10 2.46 3.35
CA ALA A 21 26.41 2.23 3.95
C ALA A 21 26.86 3.47 4.74
N VAL A 22 28.09 3.43 5.28
CA VAL A 22 28.69 4.56 5.99
C VAL A 22 30.04 4.91 5.38
N GLN A 23 30.31 6.19 5.20
CA GLN A 23 31.60 6.71 4.77
C GLN A 23 31.91 7.99 5.53
N GLY A 24 33.04 8.03 6.24
CA GLY A 24 33.41 9.19 7.06
C GLY A 24 32.35 9.51 8.12
N ARG A 25 31.75 8.48 8.72
CA ARG A 25 30.65 8.57 9.71
C ARG A 25 29.32 9.15 9.18
N GLN A 26 29.19 9.40 7.88
CA GLN A 26 27.95 9.83 7.22
C GLN A 26 27.27 8.67 6.48
N LEU A 27 25.93 8.66 6.44
CA LEU A 27 25.18 7.68 5.65
C LEU A 27 25.32 7.98 4.16
N VAL A 28 25.58 6.94 3.36
CA VAL A 28 25.74 7.05 1.91
C VAL A 28 25.04 5.91 1.19
N ASP A 29 24.54 6.20 -0.01
CA ASP A 29 23.98 5.19 -0.91
C ASP A 29 25.09 4.60 -1.78
N ARG A 30 25.19 3.27 -1.78
CA ARG A 30 26.25 2.55 -2.51
C ARG A 30 25.68 1.35 -3.25
N GLU A 31 26.04 1.20 -4.51
CA GLU A 31 25.74 0.02 -5.31
C GLU A 31 26.37 -1.23 -4.66
N ILE A 32 25.63 -2.34 -4.67
CA ILE A 32 26.08 -3.59 -4.04
C ILE A 32 27.38 -4.12 -4.65
N THR A 33 27.62 -3.92 -5.95
CA THR A 33 28.89 -4.22 -6.61
C THR A 33 30.06 -3.46 -6.00
N ARG A 34 29.96 -2.13 -5.87
CA ARG A 34 31.01 -1.31 -5.24
C ARG A 34 31.28 -1.73 -3.80
N LEU A 35 30.23 -2.04 -3.04
CA LEU A 35 30.38 -2.54 -1.68
C LEU A 35 31.15 -3.87 -1.63
N LEU A 36 30.90 -4.77 -2.58
CA LEU A 36 31.60 -6.06 -2.68
C LEU A 36 33.08 -5.86 -3.07
N ASP A 37 33.34 -5.03 -4.06
CA ASP A 37 34.68 -4.74 -4.60
C ASP A 37 35.58 -4.05 -3.55
N GLU A 38 35.03 -3.07 -2.84
CA GLU A 38 35.76 -2.33 -1.80
C GLU A 38 35.73 -3.03 -0.43
N HIS A 39 35.08 -4.19 -0.35
CA HIS A 39 34.86 -4.97 0.88
C HIS A 39 34.19 -4.15 2.00
N GLU A 40 33.27 -3.27 1.63
CA GLU A 40 32.47 -2.45 2.53
C GLU A 40 31.32 -3.26 3.17
N HIS A 41 30.57 -2.61 4.06
CA HIS A 41 29.56 -3.24 4.91
C HIS A 41 28.19 -2.59 4.71
N ILE A 42 27.13 -3.37 4.86
CA ILE A 42 25.74 -2.87 4.77
C ILE A 42 25.16 -2.60 6.15
N PHE A 43 24.18 -1.69 6.22
CA PHE A 43 23.36 -1.52 7.42
C PHE A 43 22.19 -2.51 7.50
N VAL A 44 21.97 -3.02 8.71
CA VAL A 44 20.86 -3.87 9.09
C VAL A 44 20.12 -3.17 10.24
N ALA A 45 18.78 -3.18 10.18
CA ALA A 45 17.99 -2.63 11.27
C ALA A 45 18.12 -3.53 12.51
N GLY A 46 18.51 -2.92 13.62
CA GLY A 46 18.66 -3.61 14.90
C GLY A 46 17.34 -4.00 15.54
N ARG A 47 16.24 -3.33 15.15
CA ARG A 47 14.88 -3.50 15.70
C ARG A 47 13.83 -3.23 14.63
N VAL A 48 12.72 -3.96 14.68
CA VAL A 48 11.53 -3.68 13.87
C VAL A 48 10.55 -2.80 14.67
N PRO A 49 10.07 -1.67 14.14
CA PRO A 49 9.12 -0.80 14.85
C PRO A 49 7.74 -1.46 15.02
N CYS A 50 6.89 -0.87 15.85
CA CYS A 50 5.50 -1.29 15.98
C CYS A 50 4.75 -0.83 14.73
N LEU A 51 3.98 -1.70 14.08
CA LEU A 51 3.40 -1.42 12.75
C LEU A 51 1.95 -0.89 12.75
N GLY A 52 1.37 -0.53 13.91
CA GLY A 52 0.04 0.07 13.95
C GLY A 52 -0.47 0.39 15.35
N ASP A 53 -1.56 1.17 15.43
CA ASP A 53 -2.31 1.44 16.66
C ASP A 53 -2.75 0.12 17.30
N ALA A 54 -2.69 0.02 18.62
CA ALA A 54 -2.86 -1.18 19.44
C ALA A 54 -4.28 -1.82 19.41
N THR A 55 -4.91 -1.95 18.25
CA THR A 55 -6.27 -2.47 18.04
C THR A 55 -6.33 -3.97 17.74
N VAL A 56 -5.21 -4.60 17.34
CA VAL A 56 -5.09 -6.07 17.32
C VAL A 56 -4.80 -6.55 18.75
N GLY A 57 -5.81 -6.45 19.63
CA GLY A 57 -5.73 -6.99 20.98
C GLY A 57 -5.67 -8.51 20.92
N GLY A 58 -4.57 -9.10 21.39
CA GLY A 58 -4.46 -10.55 21.57
C GLY A 58 -5.58 -11.05 22.48
N ARG A 59 -6.20 -12.17 22.10
CA ARG A 59 -7.17 -12.95 22.88
C ARG A 59 -6.53 -13.66 24.07
N LEU A 60 -5.21 -13.85 24.02
CA LEU A 60 -4.43 -14.45 25.10
C LEU A 60 -3.19 -13.61 25.44
N PRO A 61 -2.76 -13.60 26.72
CA PRO A 61 -1.45 -13.08 27.10
C PRO A 61 -0.32 -13.71 26.29
N ALA A 62 0.62 -12.88 25.80
CA ALA A 62 1.69 -13.30 24.91
C ALA A 62 2.57 -14.44 25.48
N TYR A 63 2.80 -14.45 26.80
CA TYR A 63 3.48 -15.55 27.49
C TYR A 63 2.77 -16.90 27.30
N LEU A 64 1.43 -16.93 27.38
CA LEU A 64 0.65 -18.15 27.19
C LEU A 64 0.70 -18.62 25.74
N VAL A 65 0.64 -17.69 24.78
CA VAL A 65 0.77 -18.01 23.36
C VAL A 65 2.13 -18.65 23.08
N GLY A 66 3.22 -18.10 23.61
CA GLY A 66 4.56 -18.67 23.49
C GLY A 66 4.67 -20.07 24.10
N ALA A 67 4.21 -20.23 25.34
CA ALA A 67 4.27 -21.50 26.07
C ALA A 67 3.41 -22.62 25.47
N LEU A 68 2.20 -22.29 25.02
CA LEU A 68 1.26 -23.26 24.44
C LEU A 68 1.56 -23.57 22.98
N SER A 69 2.33 -22.73 22.29
CA SER A 69 2.78 -23.02 20.93
C SER A 69 3.93 -24.02 20.86
N THR A 70 4.67 -24.21 21.96
CA THR A 70 5.71 -25.24 22.06
C THR A 70 5.18 -26.57 22.62
N ASP A 71 4.48 -26.53 23.76
CA ASP A 71 4.09 -27.71 24.54
C ASP A 71 2.58 -28.00 24.51
N GLY A 72 1.81 -27.16 23.81
CA GLY A 72 0.36 -27.29 23.67
C GLY A 72 -0.07 -27.99 22.39
N HIS A 73 -1.24 -28.62 22.44
CA HIS A 73 -1.90 -29.25 21.31
C HIS A 73 -3.36 -28.83 21.24
N VAL A 74 -3.77 -28.29 20.10
CA VAL A 74 -5.15 -27.83 19.84
C VAL A 74 -5.90 -28.85 18.99
N ARG A 75 -7.13 -29.15 19.40
CA ARG A 75 -8.09 -29.93 18.60
C ARG A 75 -9.37 -29.11 18.47
N LEU A 76 -9.75 -28.77 17.26
CA LEU A 76 -10.99 -28.04 16.96
C LEU A 76 -11.82 -28.79 15.92
N THR A 77 -13.12 -28.93 16.14
CA THR A 77 -14.10 -29.47 15.20
C THR A 77 -15.34 -28.56 15.17
N GLY A 78 -16.26 -28.79 14.23
CA GLY A 78 -17.47 -27.98 14.09
C GLY A 78 -18.28 -27.84 15.39
N ARG A 79 -18.26 -28.85 16.27
CA ARG A 79 -19.05 -28.89 17.53
C ARG A 79 -18.23 -28.90 18.82
N ARG A 80 -16.93 -29.20 18.79
CA ARG A 80 -16.11 -29.38 20.00
C ARG A 80 -14.73 -28.75 19.82
N GLY A 81 -14.09 -28.37 20.92
CA GLY A 81 -12.68 -27.99 20.92
C GLY A 81 -12.01 -28.32 22.24
N ALA A 82 -10.70 -28.55 22.18
CA ALA A 82 -9.86 -28.75 23.35
C ALA A 82 -8.43 -28.27 23.12
N VAL A 83 -7.85 -27.66 24.16
CA VAL A 83 -6.41 -27.40 24.27
C VAL A 83 -5.83 -28.39 25.27
N THR A 84 -4.74 -29.06 24.94
CA THR A 84 -4.02 -29.99 25.83
C THR A 84 -2.59 -29.51 26.00
N PHE A 85 -2.19 -29.21 27.23
CA PHE A 85 -0.81 -28.91 27.61
C PHE A 85 -0.22 -30.12 28.32
N ILE A 86 0.93 -30.61 27.86
CA ILE A 86 1.53 -31.85 28.39
C ILE A 86 2.86 -31.52 29.04
N GLN A 87 3.00 -31.81 30.34
CA GLN A 87 4.25 -31.51 31.04
C GLN A 87 4.61 -32.51 32.13
N LYS A 88 5.92 -32.68 32.36
CA LYS A 88 6.44 -33.50 33.46
C LYS A 88 6.36 -32.73 34.78
N PRO A 89 5.77 -33.31 35.85
CA PRO A 89 5.67 -32.66 37.14
C PRO A 89 7.00 -32.78 37.92
N THR A 90 8.01 -32.05 37.48
CA THR A 90 9.32 -31.95 38.17
C THR A 90 9.41 -30.60 38.88
N ALA A 91 10.16 -30.51 39.99
CA ALA A 91 10.33 -29.27 40.75
C ALA A 91 10.76 -28.06 39.87
N GLU A 92 11.65 -28.29 38.89
CA GLU A 92 12.10 -27.24 37.96
C GLU A 92 10.98 -26.69 37.05
N LYS A 93 9.91 -27.46 36.82
CA LYS A 93 8.81 -27.12 35.91
C LYS A 93 7.55 -26.68 36.65
N GLU A 94 7.51 -26.78 37.97
CA GLU A 94 6.33 -26.48 38.78
C GLU A 94 5.83 -25.04 38.58
N ALA A 95 6.74 -24.06 38.66
CA ALA A 95 6.41 -22.65 38.43
C ALA A 95 5.92 -22.36 37.00
N PHE A 96 6.42 -23.10 36.01
CA PHE A 96 5.98 -22.98 34.61
C PHE A 96 4.58 -23.56 34.42
N ILE A 97 4.33 -24.76 34.98
CA ILE A 97 3.01 -25.40 34.93
C ILE A 97 1.97 -24.52 35.62
N ALA A 98 2.27 -23.98 36.80
CA ALA A 98 1.39 -23.07 37.52
C ALA A 98 1.06 -21.83 36.68
N ALA A 99 2.07 -21.17 36.10
CA ALA A 99 1.86 -19.99 35.26
C ALA A 99 0.95 -20.24 34.05
N VAL A 100 1.08 -21.40 33.37
CA VAL A 100 0.22 -21.77 32.24
C VAL A 100 -1.21 -22.09 32.71
N VAL A 101 -1.35 -22.86 33.80
CA VAL A 101 -2.66 -23.25 34.33
C VAL A 101 -3.42 -22.03 34.84
N ASP A 102 -2.80 -21.23 35.70
CA ASP A 102 -3.40 -20.03 36.28
C ASP A 102 -3.75 -19.03 35.18
N GLY A 103 -2.85 -18.80 34.23
CA GLY A 103 -3.09 -17.89 33.12
C GLY A 103 -4.26 -18.31 32.22
N MET A 104 -4.38 -19.61 31.90
CA MET A 104 -5.51 -20.15 31.14
C MET A 104 -6.81 -20.10 31.92
N THR A 105 -6.77 -20.38 33.23
CA THR A 105 -7.94 -20.27 34.11
C THR A 105 -8.42 -18.82 34.20
N VAL A 106 -7.51 -17.85 34.34
CA VAL A 106 -7.85 -16.41 34.35
C VAL A 106 -8.41 -15.97 33.00
N ALA A 107 -7.77 -16.33 31.88
CA ALA A 107 -8.19 -15.90 30.54
C ALA A 107 -9.57 -16.44 30.13
N HIS A 108 -9.97 -17.62 30.62
CA HIS A 108 -11.16 -18.31 30.14
C HIS A 108 -12.17 -18.73 31.22
N GLY A 109 -11.88 -18.44 32.49
CA GLY A 109 -12.71 -18.80 33.64
C GLY A 109 -12.91 -20.31 33.81
N LYS A 110 -11.92 -21.13 33.43
CA LYS A 110 -12.05 -22.59 33.41
C LYS A 110 -10.76 -23.32 33.79
N GLU A 111 -10.85 -24.15 34.82
CA GLU A 111 -9.80 -25.09 35.23
C GLU A 111 -9.62 -26.25 34.23
N PRO A 112 -8.38 -26.77 34.06
CA PRO A 112 -8.13 -27.94 33.23
C PRO A 112 -8.59 -29.23 33.92
N SER A 113 -9.01 -30.21 33.12
CA SER A 113 -9.03 -31.61 33.57
C SER A 113 -7.60 -32.16 33.53
N ILE A 114 -7.13 -32.76 34.61
CA ILE A 114 -5.78 -33.32 34.72
C ILE A 114 -5.87 -34.85 34.59
N SER A 115 -5.03 -35.43 33.72
CA SER A 115 -4.89 -36.88 33.59
C SER A 115 -3.43 -37.28 33.49
N GLU A 116 -3.01 -38.29 34.24
CA GLU A 116 -1.66 -38.87 34.12
C GLU A 116 -1.52 -39.62 32.80
N LYS A 117 -0.40 -39.42 32.10
CA LYS A 117 -0.05 -40.22 30.93
C LYS A 117 0.63 -41.53 31.36
N PRO A 118 0.43 -42.62 30.60
CA PRO A 118 1.14 -43.87 30.80
C PRO A 118 2.66 -43.66 30.81
N VAL A 119 3.36 -44.41 31.67
CA VAL A 119 4.82 -44.36 31.78
C VAL A 119 5.45 -44.65 30.42
N SER A 120 6.24 -43.70 29.92
CA SER A 120 7.03 -43.89 28.72
C SER A 120 8.42 -44.39 29.12
N SER A 121 8.92 -45.43 28.44
CA SER A 121 10.29 -45.93 28.61
C SER A 121 11.07 -45.87 27.30
N GLY A 122 12.31 -45.41 27.35
CA GLY A 122 13.22 -45.32 26.20
C GLY A 122 14.67 -45.33 26.63
N THR A 123 15.61 -45.20 25.69
CA THR A 123 17.04 -45.23 25.98
C THR A 123 17.68 -43.92 25.54
N ILE A 124 18.20 -43.12 26.47
CA ILE A 124 18.92 -41.87 26.17
C ILE A 124 20.41 -42.12 26.37
N ARG A 125 21.21 -42.01 25.30
CA ARG A 125 22.67 -42.26 25.32
C ARG A 125 23.05 -43.62 25.94
N GLY A 126 22.30 -44.67 25.60
CA GLY A 126 22.54 -46.03 26.10
C GLY A 126 22.01 -46.32 27.51
N LYS A 127 21.42 -45.34 28.21
CA LYS A 127 20.82 -45.53 29.54
C LYS A 127 19.29 -45.61 29.46
N PRO A 128 18.65 -46.59 30.12
CA PRO A 128 17.19 -46.65 30.19
C PRO A 128 16.66 -45.44 30.97
N ALA A 129 15.75 -44.69 30.35
CA ALA A 129 15.05 -43.56 30.91
C ALA A 129 13.55 -43.89 30.98
N ARG A 130 12.95 -43.72 32.15
CA ARG A 130 11.50 -43.80 32.37
C ARG A 130 10.98 -42.41 32.73
N GLY A 131 9.85 -42.01 32.16
CA GLY A 131 9.25 -40.70 32.43
C GLY A 131 7.73 -40.76 32.48
N THR A 132 7.16 -40.09 33.48
CA THR A 132 5.74 -39.77 33.61
C THR A 132 5.49 -38.31 33.21
N ALA A 133 4.29 -38.02 32.73
CA ALA A 133 3.86 -36.67 32.38
C ALA A 133 2.36 -36.53 32.65
N ASN A 134 1.93 -35.31 32.97
CA ASN A 134 0.53 -34.98 33.14
C ASN A 134 0.01 -34.26 31.89
N ALA A 135 -1.24 -34.53 31.53
CA ALA A 135 -1.96 -33.77 30.51
C ALA A 135 -3.01 -32.88 31.18
N TYR A 136 -2.87 -31.58 31.00
CA TYR A 136 -3.79 -30.54 31.44
C TYR A 136 -4.67 -30.17 30.26
N ARG A 137 -5.98 -30.39 30.33
CA ARG A 137 -6.87 -30.26 29.17
C ARG A 137 -8.07 -29.36 29.43
N TRP A 138 -8.26 -28.36 28.57
CA TRP A 138 -9.40 -27.46 28.59
C TRP A 138 -10.40 -27.82 27.50
N HIS A 139 -11.52 -28.43 27.87
CA HIS A 139 -12.58 -28.82 26.93
C HIS A 139 -13.57 -27.67 26.67
N ARG A 140 -13.26 -26.76 25.76
CA ARG A 140 -14.19 -25.73 25.29
C ARG A 140 -13.83 -25.32 23.87
N LYS A 141 -14.84 -25.21 22.99
CA LYS A 141 -14.63 -24.80 21.60
C LYS A 141 -13.97 -23.42 21.51
N GLN A 142 -14.43 -22.46 22.31
CA GLN A 142 -13.89 -21.10 22.34
C GLN A 142 -12.40 -21.07 22.68
N ILE A 143 -11.97 -21.77 23.74
CA ILE A 143 -10.55 -21.83 24.16
C ILE A 143 -9.65 -22.36 23.03
N ALA A 144 -10.10 -23.40 22.32
CA ALA A 144 -9.37 -23.95 21.18
C ALA A 144 -9.37 -22.99 19.98
N ALA A 145 -10.46 -22.26 19.74
CA ALA A 145 -10.54 -21.28 18.67
C ALA A 145 -9.66 -20.05 18.96
N ASP A 146 -9.57 -19.60 20.21
CA ASP A 146 -8.76 -18.46 20.61
C ASP A 146 -7.26 -18.77 20.48
N LEU A 147 -6.80 -19.93 20.97
CA LEU A 147 -5.40 -20.31 20.80
C LEU A 147 -5.04 -20.58 19.33
N LEU A 148 -5.96 -21.13 18.53
CA LEU A 148 -5.72 -21.31 17.09
C LEU A 148 -5.63 -19.96 16.37
N TRP A 149 -6.52 -19.03 16.71
CA TRP A 149 -6.49 -17.66 16.17
C TRP A 149 -5.17 -16.97 16.50
N GLU A 150 -4.69 -17.10 17.75
CA GLU A 150 -3.37 -16.59 18.15
C GLU A 150 -2.24 -17.27 17.36
N GLN A 151 -2.27 -18.59 17.21
CA GLN A 151 -1.25 -19.33 16.47
C GLN A 151 -1.19 -18.97 14.98
N GLU A 152 -2.34 -18.71 14.36
CA GLU A 152 -2.44 -18.31 12.94
C GLU A 152 -1.96 -16.87 12.73
N ARG A 153 -2.03 -16.02 13.76
CA ARG A 153 -1.72 -14.57 13.67
C ARG A 153 -0.55 -14.12 14.54
N MET A 154 0.26 -15.03 15.08
CA MET A 154 1.33 -14.70 16.04
C MET A 154 2.22 -13.56 15.54
N VAL A 155 2.62 -13.61 14.27
CA VAL A 155 3.48 -12.58 13.66
C VAL A 155 2.78 -11.24 13.59
N GLU A 156 1.54 -11.20 13.09
CA GLU A 156 0.71 -9.97 13.01
C GLU A 156 0.53 -9.35 14.40
N THR A 157 0.12 -10.16 15.38
CA THR A 157 -0.09 -9.73 16.78
C THR A 157 1.20 -9.18 17.39
N LEU A 158 2.35 -9.85 17.19
CA LEU A 158 3.64 -9.39 17.72
C LEU A 158 4.16 -8.10 17.06
N LEU A 159 3.85 -7.88 15.77
CA LEU A 159 4.19 -6.65 15.06
C LEU A 159 3.35 -5.46 15.53
N ALA A 160 2.11 -5.70 15.95
CA ALA A 160 1.18 -4.69 16.48
C ALA A 160 1.27 -4.50 18.01
N SER A 161 1.90 -5.41 18.74
CA SER A 161 1.97 -5.37 20.21
C SER A 161 3.16 -4.56 20.73
N PRO A 162 3.07 -3.99 21.95
CA PRO A 162 4.21 -3.38 22.64
C PRO A 162 5.40 -4.33 22.83
N GLU A 163 6.60 -3.80 23.06
CA GLU A 163 7.82 -4.59 23.24
C GLU A 163 7.73 -5.60 24.40
N ASP A 164 7.01 -5.26 25.47
CA ASP A 164 6.80 -6.16 26.61
C ASP A 164 6.11 -7.47 26.20
N ALA A 165 5.17 -7.41 25.26
CA ALA A 165 4.49 -8.60 24.76
C ALA A 165 5.47 -9.52 24.00
N ALA A 166 6.42 -8.95 23.26
CA ALA A 166 7.45 -9.73 22.57
C ALA A 166 8.42 -10.40 23.56
N TYR A 167 8.82 -9.71 24.63
CA TYR A 167 9.61 -10.33 25.71
C TYR A 167 8.84 -11.44 26.44
N ASP A 168 7.56 -11.22 26.74
CA ASP A 168 6.71 -12.21 27.40
C ASP A 168 6.49 -13.45 26.52
N PHE A 169 6.25 -13.25 25.22
CA PHE A 169 6.18 -14.33 24.24
C PHE A 169 7.47 -15.16 24.22
N LEU A 170 8.63 -14.51 24.09
CA LEU A 170 9.92 -15.19 24.10
C LEU A 170 10.15 -15.97 25.40
N ALA A 171 9.80 -15.39 26.56
CA ALA A 171 9.90 -16.08 27.84
C ALA A 171 9.03 -17.34 27.90
N GLY A 172 7.80 -17.28 27.38
CA GLY A 172 6.91 -18.44 27.27
C GLY A 172 7.51 -19.55 26.40
N VAL A 173 8.05 -19.20 25.22
CA VAL A 173 8.72 -20.15 24.33
C VAL A 173 9.95 -20.78 25.00
N VAL A 174 10.76 -19.97 25.68
CA VAL A 174 11.97 -20.42 26.38
C VAL A 174 11.63 -21.37 27.53
N ASP A 175 10.57 -21.11 28.29
CA ASP A 175 10.10 -22.03 29.32
C ASP A 175 9.50 -23.31 28.75
N GLY A 176 8.92 -23.26 27.55
CA GLY A 176 8.48 -24.46 26.86
C GLY A 176 9.64 -25.36 26.46
N ASP A 177 10.39 -24.94 25.44
CA ASP A 177 11.40 -25.79 24.78
C ASP A 177 12.85 -25.27 24.89
N GLY A 178 13.07 -24.17 25.62
CA GLY A 178 14.38 -23.54 25.74
C GLY A 178 15.36 -24.23 26.70
N ALA A 179 16.65 -24.08 26.39
CA ALA A 179 17.76 -24.48 27.26
C ALA A 179 18.84 -23.38 27.32
N TYR A 180 19.25 -23.01 28.54
CA TYR A 180 20.34 -22.06 28.76
C TYR A 180 21.67 -22.79 29.00
N SER A 181 22.73 -22.32 28.35
CA SER A 181 24.10 -22.81 28.55
C SER A 181 24.97 -21.73 29.17
N SER A 182 25.34 -21.90 30.43
CA SER A 182 26.14 -20.93 31.20
C SER A 182 27.56 -20.75 30.67
N GLY A 183 28.20 -21.82 30.18
CA GLY A 183 29.59 -21.78 29.69
C GLY A 183 29.78 -20.93 28.42
N VAL A 184 28.73 -20.79 27.61
CA VAL A 184 28.74 -19.97 26.38
C VAL A 184 27.77 -18.80 26.41
N HIS A 185 27.07 -18.60 27.54
CA HIS A 185 26.06 -17.55 27.77
C HIS A 185 25.06 -17.42 26.61
N ARG A 186 24.29 -18.50 26.39
CA ARG A 186 23.39 -18.64 25.22
C ARG A 186 22.12 -19.40 25.59
N ILE A 187 20.97 -18.94 25.09
CA ILE A 187 19.73 -19.70 25.09
C ILE A 187 19.58 -20.39 23.72
N GLY A 188 19.36 -21.70 23.73
CA GLY A 188 19.02 -22.48 22.53
C GLY A 188 17.56 -22.90 22.55
N LEU A 189 16.89 -22.81 21.40
CA LEU A 189 15.52 -23.23 21.16
C LEU A 189 15.49 -24.16 19.94
N TYR A 190 14.65 -25.19 19.98
CA TYR A 190 14.45 -26.08 18.84
C TYR A 190 12.99 -25.98 18.39
N CYS A 191 12.75 -25.78 17.10
CA CYS A 191 11.39 -25.59 16.60
C CYS A 191 11.21 -26.32 15.28
N SER A 192 10.20 -27.17 15.19
CA SER A 192 9.80 -27.83 13.95
C SER A 192 8.66 -27.12 13.23
N ASN A 193 7.94 -26.22 13.92
CA ASN A 193 6.83 -25.44 13.36
C ASN A 193 7.38 -24.17 12.70
N PRO A 194 7.23 -23.99 11.37
CA PRO A 194 7.68 -22.79 10.69
C PRO A 194 7.07 -21.52 11.27
N ALA A 195 5.75 -21.44 11.47
CA ALA A 195 5.03 -20.26 11.98
C ALA A 195 5.56 -19.80 13.35
N LEU A 196 5.83 -20.74 14.25
CA LEU A 196 6.42 -20.45 15.55
C LEU A 196 7.86 -19.95 15.43
N MET A 197 8.65 -20.54 14.52
CA MET A 197 10.00 -20.07 14.26
C MET A 197 10.01 -18.63 13.73
N GLU A 198 9.07 -18.27 12.84
CA GLU A 198 8.90 -16.89 12.37
C GLU A 198 8.57 -15.96 13.53
N ALA A 199 7.58 -16.34 14.35
CA ALA A 199 7.15 -15.56 15.51
C ALA A 199 8.29 -15.34 16.52
N ILE A 200 9.13 -16.35 16.78
CA ILE A 200 10.32 -16.22 17.64
C ILE A 200 11.30 -15.20 17.04
N VAL A 201 11.52 -15.25 15.73
CA VAL A 201 12.44 -14.31 15.08
C VAL A 201 11.88 -12.89 15.09
N VAL A 202 10.61 -12.70 14.74
CA VAL A 202 9.93 -11.40 14.78
C VAL A 202 9.93 -10.83 16.20
N ALA A 203 9.56 -11.62 17.21
CA ALA A 203 9.61 -11.18 18.60
C ALA A 203 11.03 -10.78 19.02
N SER A 204 12.05 -11.54 18.62
CA SER A 204 13.45 -11.20 18.88
C SER A 204 13.82 -9.85 18.26
N LEU A 205 13.46 -9.62 16.99
CA LEU A 205 13.74 -8.38 16.28
C LEU A 205 12.94 -7.20 16.83
N ARG A 206 11.71 -7.39 17.31
CA ARG A 206 10.92 -6.35 17.99
C ARG A 206 11.61 -5.82 19.24
N VAL A 207 12.36 -6.67 19.94
CA VAL A 207 13.11 -6.29 21.16
C VAL A 207 14.61 -6.07 20.93
N GLY A 208 15.02 -5.94 19.67
CA GLY A 208 16.39 -5.57 19.34
C GLY A 208 17.40 -6.73 19.36
N ILE A 209 16.95 -7.98 19.42
CA ILE A 209 17.76 -9.20 19.47
C ILE A 209 17.85 -9.78 18.07
N LEU A 210 19.07 -10.04 17.59
CA LEU A 210 19.30 -10.76 16.34
C LEU A 210 19.52 -12.26 16.61
N PRO A 211 18.53 -13.14 16.37
CA PRO A 211 18.67 -14.55 16.62
C PRO A 211 19.55 -15.22 15.56
N GLN A 212 20.35 -16.21 15.97
CA GLN A 212 21.05 -17.07 15.02
C GLN A 212 20.22 -18.33 14.75
N VAL A 213 19.73 -18.46 13.52
CA VAL A 213 18.92 -19.63 13.12
C VAL A 213 19.76 -20.56 12.24
N THR A 214 19.77 -21.84 12.57
CA THR A 214 20.32 -22.91 11.72
C THR A 214 19.27 -23.99 11.54
N ARG A 215 19.14 -24.55 10.34
CA ARG A 215 18.22 -25.66 10.10
C ARG A 215 18.97 -26.97 10.00
N ASN A 216 18.46 -28.00 10.66
CA ASN A 216 18.88 -29.37 10.48
C ASN A 216 17.64 -30.22 10.16
N ARG A 217 17.53 -30.68 8.91
CA ARG A 217 16.31 -31.29 8.37
C ARG A 217 15.11 -30.35 8.58
N ASN A 218 14.09 -30.79 9.31
CA ASN A 218 12.85 -30.04 9.56
C ASN A 218 12.86 -29.32 10.92
N ILE A 219 14.01 -29.19 11.58
CA ILE A 219 14.13 -28.55 12.89
C ILE A 219 15.02 -27.31 12.77
N ALA A 220 14.47 -26.15 13.12
CA ALA A 220 15.21 -24.92 13.34
C ALA A 220 15.83 -24.91 14.73
N ASN A 221 17.14 -24.72 14.80
CA ASN A 221 17.90 -24.44 16.01
C ASN A 221 18.14 -22.92 16.06
N ILE A 222 17.45 -22.27 16.98
CA ILE A 222 17.47 -20.82 17.18
C ILE A 222 18.31 -20.54 18.43
N GLN A 223 19.27 -19.63 18.29
CA GLN A 223 20.18 -19.26 19.35
C GLN A 223 20.07 -17.78 19.67
N LEU A 224 19.77 -17.48 20.93
CA LEU A 224 19.75 -16.13 21.47
C LEU A 224 21.02 -15.93 22.30
N VAL A 225 21.74 -14.85 22.01
CA VAL A 225 22.97 -14.44 22.71
C VAL A 225 22.87 -13.01 23.27
N GLU A 226 21.73 -12.34 23.04
CA GLU A 226 21.43 -10.97 23.43
C GLU A 226 20.14 -10.92 24.24
N GLY A 227 19.96 -9.89 25.06
CA GLY A 227 18.73 -9.69 25.84
C GLY A 227 18.40 -10.82 26.82
N LEU A 228 19.36 -11.71 27.12
CA LEU A 228 19.13 -12.91 27.90
C LEU A 228 18.68 -12.62 29.34
N GLU A 229 19.13 -11.52 29.92
CA GLU A 229 18.75 -11.10 31.27
C GLU A 229 17.30 -10.61 31.33
N GLU A 230 16.82 -9.90 30.31
CA GLU A 230 15.43 -9.45 30.24
C GLU A 230 14.48 -10.63 29.99
N ILE A 231 14.83 -11.52 29.04
CA ILE A 231 14.11 -12.77 28.82
C ILE A 231 14.12 -13.61 30.11
N GLY A 232 15.29 -13.77 30.74
CA GLY A 232 15.49 -14.57 31.94
C GLY A 232 14.78 -14.05 33.20
N ARG A 233 14.43 -12.76 33.25
CA ARG A 233 13.60 -12.17 34.32
C ARG A 233 12.13 -12.57 34.19
N ARG A 234 11.67 -12.86 32.98
CA ARG A 234 10.28 -13.19 32.66
C ARG A 234 10.03 -14.71 32.61
N THR A 235 11.09 -15.51 32.50
CA THR A 235 11.02 -16.98 32.55
C THR A 235 10.74 -17.53 33.95
N ARG A 236 9.95 -18.59 34.00
CA ARG A 236 9.52 -19.32 35.20
C ARG A 236 10.34 -20.59 35.41
N ARG A 237 10.80 -21.25 34.34
CA ARG A 237 11.64 -22.46 34.36
C ARG A 237 13.11 -22.15 34.11
N VAL A 238 13.45 -21.54 32.97
CA VAL A 238 14.86 -21.38 32.58
C VAL A 238 15.51 -20.22 33.34
N LYS A 239 16.52 -20.52 34.16
CA LYS A 239 17.25 -19.49 34.93
C LYS A 239 18.54 -19.08 34.22
N VAL A 240 18.62 -17.81 33.84
CA VAL A 240 19.82 -17.22 33.24
C VAL A 240 20.74 -16.75 34.37
N GLN A 241 21.89 -17.40 34.51
CA GLN A 241 22.88 -17.13 35.56
C GLN A 241 24.29 -17.03 34.95
N GLY A 242 25.10 -16.08 35.41
CA GLY A 242 26.52 -15.95 35.02
C GLY A 242 26.98 -14.52 34.81
N ALA A 243 28.30 -14.30 34.84
CA ALA A 243 28.89 -12.99 34.56
C ALA A 243 28.61 -12.57 33.10
N ARG A 244 28.18 -11.32 32.92
CA ARG A 244 27.94 -10.69 31.61
C ARG A 244 29.20 -10.81 30.76
N ARG A 245 29.27 -11.82 29.88
CA ARG A 245 30.20 -11.75 28.76
C ARG A 245 29.69 -10.60 27.89
N ARG A 246 30.44 -9.49 27.84
CA ARG A 246 30.25 -8.45 26.80
C ARG A 246 30.66 -9.05 25.46
N VAL A 247 29.85 -9.97 24.94
CA VAL A 247 29.92 -10.30 23.53
C VAL A 247 29.33 -9.08 22.85
N GLY A 248 30.19 -8.25 22.27
CA GLY A 248 29.71 -7.18 21.42
C GLY A 248 28.82 -7.80 20.34
N THR A 249 27.60 -7.30 20.20
CA THR A 249 26.63 -7.83 19.23
C THR A 249 26.22 -6.81 18.19
N ARG A 250 26.60 -5.55 18.46
CA ARG A 250 26.45 -4.42 17.56
C ARG A 250 27.84 -3.98 17.13
N PHE A 251 28.06 -4.07 15.83
CA PHE A 251 29.36 -3.85 15.21
C PHE A 251 29.27 -2.83 14.08
N PHE A 252 30.38 -2.13 13.85
CA PHE A 252 30.55 -1.18 12.76
C PHE A 252 31.93 -1.32 12.13
N ALA A 253 32.06 -0.95 10.85
CA ALA A 253 33.30 -1.02 10.10
C ALA A 253 34.28 0.05 10.60
N ALA A 254 35.41 -0.36 11.18
CA ALA A 254 36.36 0.56 11.78
C ALA A 254 36.95 1.54 10.74
N ARG A 255 37.24 1.07 9.53
CA ARG A 255 37.79 1.91 8.46
C ARG A 255 36.86 3.05 8.09
N SER A 256 35.59 2.74 7.81
CA SER A 256 34.59 3.73 7.41
C SER A 256 34.28 4.77 8.47
N LEU A 257 34.54 4.46 9.75
CA LEU A 257 34.26 5.35 10.87
C LEU A 257 35.48 6.12 11.40
N LEU A 258 36.68 5.55 11.31
CA LEU A 258 37.84 6.03 12.08
C LEU A 258 39.07 6.36 11.22
N ALA A 259 39.07 6.09 9.90
CA ALA A 259 40.28 6.22 9.08
C ALA A 259 40.93 7.62 9.11
N ASP A 260 40.11 8.67 9.12
CA ASP A 260 40.54 10.07 9.15
C ASP A 260 40.98 10.55 10.54
N ILE A 261 40.49 9.92 11.62
CA ILE A 261 40.80 10.29 13.01
C ILE A 261 41.66 9.25 13.74
N VAL A 262 42.14 8.20 13.06
CA VAL A 262 42.87 7.08 13.68
C VAL A 262 44.13 7.54 14.41
N GLY A 263 44.73 8.68 14.01
CA GLY A 263 45.87 9.26 14.71
C GLY A 263 45.52 9.79 16.10
N GLU A 264 44.27 10.23 16.29
CA GLU A 264 43.78 10.89 17.50
C GLU A 264 43.18 9.87 18.48
N VAL A 265 42.47 8.85 17.98
CA VAL A 265 41.74 7.86 18.80
C VAL A 265 42.50 6.54 19.03
N ASN A 266 43.80 6.49 18.73
CA ASN A 266 44.62 5.28 18.85
C ASN A 266 45.65 5.38 19.97
N ALA A 267 45.33 6.06 21.08
CA ALA A 267 46.24 6.21 22.23
C ALA A 267 46.76 4.85 22.76
N GLY A 268 45.91 3.81 22.71
CA GLY A 268 46.27 2.44 23.10
C GLY A 268 46.89 1.56 22.00
N GLY A 269 47.09 2.05 20.77
CA GLY A 269 47.67 1.26 19.67
C GLY A 269 46.78 0.15 19.09
N HIS A 270 45.59 -0.08 19.66
CA HIS A 270 44.74 -1.23 19.37
C HIS A 270 43.62 -0.97 18.35
N ILE A 271 43.53 0.25 17.79
CA ILE A 271 42.48 0.65 16.82
C ILE A 271 43.02 0.61 15.39
N ARG A 272 44.28 1.01 15.20
CA ARG A 272 44.94 1.03 13.89
C ARG A 272 44.84 -0.32 13.13
N PRO A 273 45.04 -1.49 13.75
CA PRO A 273 44.84 -2.77 13.06
C PRO A 273 43.40 -3.01 12.59
N TYR A 274 42.39 -2.48 13.27
CA TYR A 274 40.99 -2.60 12.84
C TYR A 274 40.72 -1.76 11.59
N VAL A 275 41.28 -0.55 11.52
CA VAL A 275 41.15 0.35 10.37
C VAL A 275 41.89 -0.20 9.15
N GLU A 276 43.15 -0.60 9.33
CA GLU A 276 44.00 -1.13 8.25
C GLU A 276 43.39 -2.40 7.62
N ASN A 277 42.87 -3.32 8.45
CA ASN A 277 42.30 -4.58 7.99
C ASN A 277 40.78 -4.52 7.72
N ASN A 278 40.16 -3.34 7.76
CA ASN A 278 38.72 -3.14 7.58
C ASN A 278 37.84 -4.05 8.47
N LEU A 279 38.22 -4.19 9.74
CA LEU A 279 37.54 -5.06 10.69
C LEU A 279 36.34 -4.37 11.33
N LEU A 280 35.37 -5.18 11.73
CA LEU A 280 34.26 -4.76 12.56
C LEU A 280 34.73 -4.48 13.99
N ILE A 281 34.40 -3.30 14.52
CA ILE A 281 34.64 -2.88 15.91
C ILE A 281 33.29 -2.81 16.65
N GLY A 282 33.25 -3.30 17.89
CA GLY A 282 32.03 -3.34 18.69
C GLY A 282 31.63 -1.96 19.20
N ALA A 283 30.33 -1.70 19.31
CA ALA A 283 29.76 -0.44 19.78
C ALA A 283 30.35 0.02 21.13
N ASP A 284 30.50 -0.90 22.09
CA ASP A 284 31.10 -0.61 23.40
C ASP A 284 32.54 -0.08 23.26
N LYS A 285 33.32 -0.68 22.35
CA LYS A 285 34.70 -0.27 22.10
C LYS A 285 34.77 1.07 21.38
N ILE A 286 33.81 1.40 20.52
CA ILE A 286 33.69 2.74 19.92
C ILE A 286 33.33 3.77 21.00
N ALA A 287 32.44 3.42 21.93
CA ALA A 287 32.03 4.30 23.03
C ALA A 287 33.22 4.70 23.92
N GLU A 288 34.16 3.79 24.15
CA GLU A 288 35.42 4.05 24.86
C GLU A 288 36.32 5.07 24.15
N LEU A 289 36.19 5.25 22.83
CA LEU A 289 36.98 6.21 22.04
C LEU A 289 36.40 7.63 22.04
N LEU A 290 35.12 7.81 22.42
CA LEU A 290 34.44 9.11 22.37
C LEU A 290 35.18 10.24 23.10
N PRO A 291 35.79 10.03 24.30
CA PRO A 291 36.50 11.09 25.01
C PRO A 291 37.73 11.60 24.25
N GLU A 292 38.41 10.73 23.50
CA GLU A 292 39.63 11.04 22.73
C GLU A 292 39.32 11.56 21.33
N ALA A 293 38.08 11.35 20.83
CA ALA A 293 37.68 11.81 19.51
C ALA A 293 37.49 13.34 19.45
N PRO A 294 37.83 13.98 18.31
CA PRO A 294 37.54 15.39 18.07
C PRO A 294 36.03 15.67 18.10
N GLN A 295 35.65 16.91 18.42
CA GLN A 295 34.26 17.27 18.74
C GLN A 295 33.24 16.81 17.71
N GLN A 296 33.48 17.08 16.42
CA GLN A 296 32.58 16.68 15.34
C GLN A 296 32.43 15.16 15.24
N ALA A 297 33.54 14.43 15.28
CA ALA A 297 33.52 12.96 15.22
C ALA A 297 32.83 12.35 16.44
N ARG A 298 32.97 12.98 17.62
CA ARG A 298 32.29 12.55 18.84
C ARG A 298 30.76 12.63 18.71
N GLU A 299 30.25 13.69 18.11
CA GLU A 299 28.81 13.86 17.87
C GLU A 299 28.29 12.82 16.86
N GLU A 300 29.00 12.60 15.76
CA GLU A 300 28.63 11.63 14.72
C GLU A 300 28.69 10.17 15.23
N LEU A 301 29.75 9.81 15.95
CA LEU A 301 29.87 8.49 16.60
C LEU A 301 28.82 8.33 17.69
N GLY A 302 28.52 9.39 18.45
CA GLY A 302 27.47 9.42 19.46
C GLY A 302 26.08 9.15 18.84
N TRP A 303 25.76 9.80 17.72
CA TRP A 303 24.53 9.56 16.97
C TRP A 303 24.46 8.11 16.47
N LEU A 304 25.54 7.59 15.88
CA LEU A 304 25.58 6.23 15.38
C LEU A 304 25.37 5.22 16.52
N LEU A 305 26.02 5.41 17.66
CA LEU A 305 25.85 4.58 18.86
C LEU A 305 24.44 4.70 19.47
N GLY A 306 23.80 5.87 19.37
CA GLY A 306 22.41 6.10 19.78
C GLY A 306 21.37 5.52 18.81
N SER A 307 21.73 5.29 17.54
CA SER A 307 20.82 4.76 16.52
C SER A 307 20.42 3.30 16.76
N ASN A 308 19.51 2.77 15.94
CA ASN A 308 19.14 1.36 15.92
C ASN A 308 19.85 0.58 14.79
N LEU A 309 20.98 1.07 14.29
CA LEU A 309 21.66 0.48 13.13
C LEU A 309 22.80 -0.45 13.54
N ARG A 310 23.01 -1.54 12.81
CA ARG A 310 24.19 -2.43 12.92
C ARG A 310 24.79 -2.66 11.53
N GLN A 311 26.08 -2.97 11.44
CA GLN A 311 26.69 -3.32 10.15
C GLN A 311 27.03 -4.80 10.03
N HIS A 312 26.84 -5.33 8.82
CA HIS A 312 27.18 -6.69 8.47
C HIS A 312 28.08 -6.73 7.24
N ARG A 313 29.04 -7.65 7.26
CA ARG A 313 29.85 -7.96 6.07
C ARG A 313 29.01 -8.76 5.09
N VAL A 314 29.04 -8.33 3.83
CA VAL A 314 28.43 -9.04 2.69
C VAL A 314 29.48 -9.78 1.90
N THR A 315 29.05 -10.84 1.23
CA THR A 315 29.90 -11.65 0.35
C THR A 315 29.07 -12.10 -0.83
N PHE A 316 29.62 -11.97 -2.03
CA PHE A 316 29.03 -12.57 -3.23
C PHE A 316 28.96 -14.08 -3.05
N ARG A 317 27.80 -14.67 -3.34
CA ARG A 317 27.56 -16.11 -3.16
C ARG A 317 27.64 -16.87 -4.47
N ARG A 318 26.84 -16.46 -5.43
CA ARG A 318 26.82 -17.01 -6.77
C ARG A 318 26.14 -16.01 -7.70
N ASP A 319 26.52 -16.07 -8.95
CA ASP A 319 25.78 -15.44 -10.02
C ASP A 319 24.50 -16.24 -10.25
N LEU A 320 23.39 -15.55 -10.49
CA LEU A 320 22.12 -16.16 -10.85
C LEU A 320 21.85 -16.06 -12.35
N GLY A 321 22.76 -15.48 -13.15
CA GLY A 321 22.57 -15.24 -14.57
C GLY A 321 22.06 -13.83 -14.86
N GLU A 322 21.91 -13.53 -16.15
CA GLU A 322 21.24 -12.31 -16.60
C GLU A 322 19.73 -12.50 -16.57
N HIS A 323 19.05 -11.59 -15.87
CA HIS A 323 17.60 -11.54 -15.78
C HIS A 323 17.18 -10.14 -16.19
N ASP A 324 16.06 -10.00 -16.90
CA ASP A 324 15.48 -8.69 -17.17
C ASP A 324 14.99 -8.06 -15.87
N VAL A 325 15.68 -7.01 -15.42
CA VAL A 325 15.30 -6.26 -14.23
C VAL A 325 15.35 -4.76 -14.54
N TYR A 326 14.20 -4.09 -14.41
CA TYR A 326 14.12 -2.65 -14.59
C TYR A 326 14.48 -1.95 -13.29
N ASN A 327 15.67 -1.33 -13.23
CA ASN A 327 16.10 -0.57 -12.06
C ASN A 327 15.94 0.92 -12.33
N LEU A 328 15.09 1.58 -11.54
CA LEU A 328 14.83 3.01 -11.65
C LEU A 328 15.18 3.67 -10.30
N THR A 329 16.16 4.58 -10.34
CA THR A 329 16.52 5.42 -9.19
C THR A 329 15.55 6.60 -9.16
N VAL A 330 14.76 6.73 -8.10
CA VAL A 330 13.89 7.89 -7.92
C VAL A 330 14.61 8.93 -7.08
N SER A 331 14.64 10.15 -7.59
CA SER A 331 15.14 11.32 -6.87
C SER A 331 14.09 11.73 -5.84
N ASP A 332 14.36 11.35 -4.59
CA ASP A 332 13.89 11.92 -3.31
C ASP A 332 13.57 10.80 -2.30
N ASN A 333 14.56 10.60 -1.43
CA ASN A 333 14.68 9.71 -0.27
C ASN A 333 13.41 9.00 0.21
N HIS A 334 13.33 7.70 -0.10
CA HIS A 334 12.52 6.75 0.66
C HIS A 334 13.36 5.50 0.95
N ASN A 335 13.80 5.35 2.20
CA ASN A 335 14.45 4.12 2.67
C ASN A 335 13.39 3.03 2.78
N TYR A 336 13.55 1.94 2.02
CA TYR A 336 12.69 0.76 2.12
C TYR A 336 13.37 -0.29 2.99
N ILE A 337 12.58 -1.00 3.79
CA ILE A 337 13.03 -2.19 4.53
C ILE A 337 12.55 -3.40 3.75
N VAL A 338 13.48 -4.15 3.16
CA VAL A 338 13.15 -5.41 2.46
C VAL A 338 13.17 -6.55 3.48
N PHE A 339 12.05 -7.27 3.56
CA PHE A 339 11.95 -8.56 4.24
C PHE A 339 12.12 -9.64 3.17
N SER A 340 13.22 -10.40 3.22
CA SER A 340 13.37 -11.59 2.37
C SER A 340 12.67 -12.79 3.03
N ASP A 341 12.71 -13.98 2.40
CA ASP A 341 12.31 -15.28 3.00
C ASP A 341 13.01 -15.58 4.35
N LEU A 342 13.92 -14.71 4.75
CA LEU A 342 14.63 -14.70 6.01
C LEU A 342 14.40 -13.34 6.67
N TYR A 343 13.94 -13.37 7.91
CA TYR A 343 13.44 -12.20 8.64
C TYR A 343 14.48 -11.11 8.98
N SER A 344 15.67 -11.07 8.37
CA SER A 344 16.68 -10.04 8.65
C SER A 344 16.37 -8.75 7.88
N PRO A 345 15.93 -7.66 8.54
CA PRO A 345 15.60 -6.41 7.86
C PRO A 345 16.87 -5.70 7.38
N VAL A 346 17.02 -5.56 6.06
CA VAL A 346 18.11 -4.80 5.43
C VAL A 346 17.55 -3.48 4.89
N LEU A 347 18.32 -2.40 5.03
CA LEU A 347 17.95 -1.08 4.51
C LEU A 347 18.38 -0.97 3.03
N VAL A 348 17.41 -0.71 2.15
CA VAL A 348 17.61 -0.48 0.72
C VAL A 348 16.94 0.83 0.30
N ASN A 349 17.27 1.36 -0.88
CA ASN A 349 16.75 2.65 -1.34
C ASN A 349 15.89 2.57 -2.64
N ASN A 350 15.38 1.39 -3.04
CA ASN A 350 14.53 1.24 -4.23
C ASN A 350 13.34 0.24 -4.08
N CYS A 351 12.13 0.67 -4.46
CA CYS A 351 11.06 -0.18 -5.02
C CYS A 351 10.11 0.69 -5.87
N HIS A 352 9.84 0.36 -7.16
CA HIS A 352 9.18 1.30 -8.08
C HIS A 352 8.42 0.73 -9.30
N ALA A 353 8.19 -0.58 -9.42
CA ALA A 353 7.72 -1.13 -10.70
C ALA A 353 6.35 -0.57 -11.17
N ALA A 354 5.29 -0.61 -10.36
CA ALA A 354 3.94 -0.25 -10.81
C ALA A 354 3.72 1.24 -11.14
N ILE A 355 4.34 2.15 -10.38
CA ILE A 355 4.14 3.60 -10.54
C ILE A 355 4.97 4.10 -11.72
N VAL A 356 6.23 3.66 -11.82
CA VAL A 356 7.11 4.13 -12.89
C VAL A 356 6.77 3.50 -14.24
N SER A 357 6.30 2.26 -14.25
CA SER A 357 5.78 1.67 -15.49
C SER A 357 4.60 2.47 -16.08
N ARG A 358 3.76 3.10 -15.25
CA ARG A 358 2.72 4.02 -15.72
C ARG A 358 3.30 5.33 -16.26
N GLU A 359 4.34 5.89 -15.64
CA GLU A 359 5.00 7.12 -16.10
C GLU A 359 5.83 6.92 -17.39
N LEU A 360 6.47 5.75 -17.54
CA LEU A 360 7.29 5.40 -18.72
C LEU A 360 6.46 4.80 -19.87
N GLY A 361 5.16 4.55 -19.68
CA GLY A 361 4.32 3.89 -20.66
C GLY A 361 4.72 2.43 -20.94
N VAL A 362 5.36 1.77 -19.98
CA VAL A 362 5.79 0.37 -20.08
C VAL A 362 4.74 -0.52 -19.42
N PRO A 363 4.18 -1.54 -20.11
CA PRO A 363 3.23 -2.47 -19.49
C PRO A 363 3.83 -3.18 -18.26
N CYS A 364 3.10 -3.22 -17.15
CA CYS A 364 3.57 -3.80 -15.90
C CYS A 364 2.48 -4.61 -15.18
N LEU A 365 2.81 -5.85 -14.85
CA LEU A 365 2.00 -6.70 -14.00
C LEU A 365 2.67 -6.85 -12.64
N VAL A 366 1.95 -6.46 -11.60
CA VAL A 366 2.34 -6.64 -10.20
C VAL A 366 1.41 -7.63 -9.52
N GLY A 367 1.86 -8.24 -8.41
CA GLY A 367 1.01 -9.14 -7.63
C GLY A 367 0.78 -10.52 -8.26
N THR A 368 1.71 -11.04 -9.08
CA THR A 368 1.55 -12.34 -9.75
C THR A 368 1.56 -13.57 -8.82
N GLU A 369 1.79 -13.37 -7.52
CA GLU A 369 1.91 -14.34 -6.40
C GLU A 369 2.89 -15.50 -6.62
N ARG A 370 2.69 -16.29 -7.69
CA ARG A 370 3.47 -17.46 -8.10
C ARG A 370 4.22 -17.27 -9.42
N GLY A 371 4.25 -16.07 -10.00
CA GLY A 371 4.89 -15.82 -11.31
C GLY A 371 6.33 -16.34 -11.39
N SER A 372 7.14 -16.08 -10.36
CA SER A 372 8.54 -16.55 -10.24
C SER A 372 8.71 -18.06 -10.04
N GLN A 373 7.63 -18.81 -9.81
CA GLN A 373 7.62 -20.26 -9.64
C GLN A 373 7.12 -20.98 -10.89
N VAL A 374 6.29 -20.30 -11.70
CA VAL A 374 5.60 -20.89 -12.86
C VAL A 374 6.31 -20.53 -14.17
N ILE A 375 7.05 -19.41 -14.20
CA ILE A 375 7.82 -18.95 -15.36
C ILE A 375 9.30 -19.30 -15.12
N PRO A 376 9.87 -20.26 -15.87
CA PRO A 376 11.28 -20.60 -15.80
C PRO A 376 12.16 -19.48 -16.34
N GLU A 377 13.36 -19.36 -15.76
CA GLU A 377 14.41 -18.49 -16.25
C GLU A 377 14.79 -18.82 -17.70
N GLY A 378 14.96 -17.79 -18.54
CA GLY A 378 15.25 -17.91 -19.97
C GLY A 378 14.06 -18.33 -20.84
N GLU A 379 12.88 -18.55 -20.26
CA GLU A 379 11.65 -18.80 -21.02
C GLU A 379 11.11 -17.47 -21.56
N ALA A 380 11.09 -17.32 -22.88
CA ALA A 380 10.41 -16.19 -23.51
C ALA A 380 8.94 -16.19 -23.07
N VAL A 381 8.43 -15.03 -22.64
CA VAL A 381 7.03 -14.83 -22.26
C VAL A 381 6.49 -13.55 -22.87
N THR A 382 5.18 -13.48 -23.05
CA THR A 382 4.49 -12.27 -23.50
C THR A 382 3.59 -11.77 -22.39
N VAL A 383 3.70 -10.49 -22.05
CA VAL A 383 2.93 -9.84 -21.00
C VAL A 383 1.82 -8.99 -21.62
N SER A 384 0.56 -9.27 -21.26
CA SER A 384 -0.60 -8.46 -21.64
C SER A 384 -1.15 -7.71 -20.43
N CYS A 385 -1.28 -6.39 -20.57
CA CYS A 385 -1.99 -5.51 -19.64
C CYS A 385 -3.29 -4.98 -20.28
N CYS A 386 -3.81 -5.64 -21.32
CA CYS A 386 -4.92 -5.14 -22.12
C CYS A 386 -6.28 -5.23 -21.40
N GLU A 387 -6.37 -6.04 -20.35
CA GLU A 387 -7.59 -6.36 -19.62
C GLU A 387 -7.79 -5.49 -18.35
N GLY A 388 -7.17 -4.31 -18.34
CA GLY A 388 -7.36 -3.28 -17.30
C GLY A 388 -6.75 -3.68 -15.96
N GLU A 389 -7.59 -4.11 -15.01
CA GLU A 389 -7.18 -4.48 -13.65
C GLU A 389 -6.61 -5.91 -13.56
N THR A 390 -6.89 -6.76 -14.55
CA THR A 390 -6.33 -8.11 -14.66
C THR A 390 -5.32 -8.14 -15.79
N GLY A 391 -4.18 -8.80 -15.60
CA GLY A 391 -3.22 -8.99 -16.68
C GLY A 391 -2.70 -10.41 -16.78
N TYR A 392 -2.26 -10.78 -17.97
CA TYR A 392 -1.92 -12.15 -18.34
C TYR A 392 -0.46 -12.27 -18.75
N VAL A 393 0.16 -13.38 -18.34
CA VAL A 393 1.47 -13.79 -18.83
C VAL A 393 1.30 -15.06 -19.66
N TYR A 394 1.68 -14.98 -20.93
CA TYR A 394 1.63 -16.09 -21.88
C TYR A 394 3.03 -16.68 -22.06
N ARG A 395 3.11 -18.01 -22.17
CA ARG A 395 4.36 -18.71 -22.49
C ARG A 395 4.72 -18.49 -23.96
N GLY A 396 6.00 -18.23 -24.21
CA GLY A 396 6.57 -17.94 -25.53
C GLY A 396 6.46 -16.47 -25.95
N ALA A 397 7.18 -16.13 -27.00
CA ALA A 397 6.95 -14.91 -27.77
C ALA A 397 5.67 -15.11 -28.60
N VAL A 398 4.55 -14.66 -28.04
CA VAL A 398 3.25 -14.67 -28.73
C VAL A 398 3.38 -13.71 -29.92
N PRO A 399 3.16 -14.18 -31.15
CA PRO A 399 3.22 -13.32 -32.31
C PRO A 399 2.27 -12.14 -32.14
N PHE A 400 2.77 -10.94 -32.39
CA PHE A 400 2.01 -9.70 -32.29
C PHE A 400 2.22 -8.86 -33.54
N ASP A 401 1.28 -7.96 -33.79
CA ASP A 401 1.30 -7.06 -34.94
C ASP A 401 1.62 -5.66 -34.44
N ARG A 402 2.83 -5.14 -34.73
CA ARG A 402 3.21 -3.77 -34.35
C ARG A 402 2.63 -2.79 -35.36
N ARG A 403 1.61 -2.04 -34.93
CA ARG A 403 1.01 -0.98 -35.73
C ARG A 403 1.51 0.37 -35.25
N GLN A 404 2.41 0.97 -36.00
CA GLN A 404 2.76 2.37 -35.80
C GLN A 404 1.66 3.22 -36.44
N VAL A 405 0.88 3.88 -35.60
CA VAL A 405 -0.21 4.75 -36.05
C VAL A 405 0.32 6.17 -36.11
N ASP A 406 0.33 6.75 -37.30
CA ASP A 406 0.54 8.19 -37.44
C ASP A 406 -0.68 8.92 -36.87
N LEU A 407 -0.50 9.57 -35.72
CA LEU A 407 -1.55 10.30 -35.03
C LEU A 407 -2.09 11.48 -35.87
N ALA A 408 -1.27 12.04 -36.77
CA ALA A 408 -1.69 13.11 -37.67
C ALA A 408 -2.58 12.59 -38.82
N ALA A 409 -2.48 11.30 -39.14
CA ALA A 409 -3.26 10.64 -40.18
C ALA A 409 -4.54 9.96 -39.66
N LEU A 410 -4.79 9.97 -38.35
CA LEU A 410 -6.00 9.41 -37.77
C LEU A 410 -7.23 10.22 -38.22
N PRO A 411 -8.25 9.58 -38.83
CA PRO A 411 -9.49 10.25 -39.16
C PRO A 411 -10.14 10.78 -37.89
N LYS A 412 -10.70 12.00 -37.95
CA LYS A 412 -11.46 12.56 -36.85
C LYS A 412 -12.85 11.91 -36.79
N PRO A 413 -13.24 11.25 -35.70
CA PRO A 413 -14.58 10.69 -35.55
C PRO A 413 -15.65 11.79 -35.43
N ALA A 414 -16.90 11.44 -35.72
CA ALA A 414 -18.04 12.34 -35.55
C ALA A 414 -18.40 12.53 -34.06
N THR A 415 -18.30 11.45 -33.28
CA THR A 415 -18.43 11.42 -31.82
C THR A 415 -17.16 12.03 -31.22
N ALA A 416 -17.31 13.03 -30.35
CA ALA A 416 -16.16 13.74 -29.80
C ALA A 416 -15.40 12.85 -28.80
N VAL A 417 -14.16 12.50 -29.13
CA VAL A 417 -13.29 11.77 -28.21
C VAL A 417 -12.51 12.77 -27.36
N MET A 418 -12.78 12.78 -26.06
CA MET A 418 -12.21 13.70 -25.07
C MET A 418 -11.32 12.94 -24.08
N LEU A 419 -10.62 13.67 -23.21
CA LEU A 419 -9.75 13.09 -22.18
C LEU A 419 -10.33 13.24 -20.76
N ASN A 420 -10.02 12.27 -19.91
CA ASN A 420 -10.10 12.39 -18.45
C ASN A 420 -8.74 12.92 -17.95
N VAL A 421 -8.75 14.07 -17.26
CA VAL A 421 -7.53 14.72 -16.75
C VAL A 421 -7.71 15.08 -15.28
N GLY A 422 -6.74 14.75 -14.44
CA GLY A 422 -6.75 15.12 -13.01
C GLY A 422 -5.50 15.90 -12.59
N ASN A 423 -4.36 15.61 -13.21
CA ASN A 423 -3.09 16.24 -12.88
C ASN A 423 -2.78 17.41 -13.85
N PRO A 424 -2.65 18.66 -13.34
CA PRO A 424 -2.24 19.81 -14.16
C PRO A 424 -0.89 19.63 -14.86
N ASP A 425 0.06 18.93 -14.23
CA ASP A 425 1.44 18.80 -14.76
C ASP A 425 1.50 18.02 -16.08
N GLU A 426 0.51 17.15 -16.34
CA GLU A 426 0.43 16.38 -17.58
C GLU A 426 -0.32 17.11 -18.70
N ALA A 427 -1.01 18.21 -18.40
CA ALA A 427 -2.02 18.79 -19.29
C ALA A 427 -1.47 19.16 -20.68
N PHE A 428 -0.28 19.78 -20.76
CA PHE A 428 0.34 20.15 -22.03
C PHE A 428 0.77 18.95 -22.87
N ARG A 429 1.27 17.89 -22.23
CA ARG A 429 1.63 16.64 -22.90
C ARG A 429 0.39 15.97 -23.49
N LEU A 430 -0.68 15.91 -22.72
CA LEU A 430 -1.95 15.30 -23.11
C LEU A 430 -2.67 16.10 -24.21
N ALA A 431 -2.57 17.43 -24.17
CA ALA A 431 -3.15 18.30 -25.19
C ALA A 431 -2.56 18.08 -26.59
N ALA A 432 -1.34 17.55 -26.69
CA ALA A 432 -0.69 17.21 -27.95
C ALA A 432 -1.28 15.97 -28.64
N LEU A 433 -2.04 15.14 -27.91
CA LEU A 433 -2.70 13.96 -28.47
C LEU A 433 -3.96 14.35 -29.27
N PRO A 434 -4.40 13.54 -30.26
CA PRO A 434 -5.63 13.83 -31.02
C PRO A 434 -6.87 13.69 -30.12
N ASN A 435 -7.41 14.83 -29.67
CA ASN A 435 -8.55 14.89 -28.76
C ASN A 435 -9.47 16.08 -29.09
N GLU A 436 -10.69 16.08 -28.56
CA GLU A 436 -11.68 17.16 -28.67
C GLU A 436 -11.89 17.93 -27.36
N GLY A 437 -10.89 17.90 -26.45
CA GLY A 437 -10.90 18.60 -25.18
C GLY A 437 -10.86 17.64 -23.98
N VAL A 438 -11.29 18.14 -22.83
CA VAL A 438 -11.35 17.40 -21.56
C VAL A 438 -12.80 17.24 -21.16
N GLY A 439 -13.31 16.01 -21.17
CA GLY A 439 -14.69 15.73 -20.80
C GLY A 439 -14.87 15.46 -19.31
N LEU A 440 -13.77 15.26 -18.58
CA LEU A 440 -13.74 15.25 -17.12
C LEU A 440 -12.39 15.78 -16.61
N ALA A 441 -12.39 17.03 -16.11
CA ALA A 441 -11.32 17.58 -15.29
C ALA A 441 -11.68 17.41 -13.81
N ARG A 442 -10.94 16.53 -13.11
CA ARG A 442 -11.17 16.23 -11.68
C ARG A 442 -10.36 17.19 -10.80
N ILE A 443 -11.03 17.98 -9.95
CA ILE A 443 -10.34 18.94 -9.08
C ILE A 443 -9.88 18.36 -7.74
N GLU A 444 -10.31 17.15 -7.39
CA GLU A 444 -9.93 16.48 -6.14
C GLU A 444 -8.41 16.32 -6.03
N PHE A 445 -7.73 15.99 -7.13
CA PHE A 445 -6.28 15.91 -7.16
C PHE A 445 -5.63 17.28 -6.85
N ILE A 446 -6.12 18.36 -7.46
CA ILE A 446 -5.62 19.73 -7.21
C ILE A 446 -5.84 20.11 -5.73
N ILE A 447 -7.00 19.77 -5.17
CA ILE A 447 -7.30 20.03 -3.76
C ILE A 447 -6.38 19.20 -2.85
N ALA A 448 -6.14 17.92 -3.16
CA ALA A 448 -5.29 17.06 -2.33
C ALA A 448 -3.80 17.40 -2.44
N SER A 449 -3.30 17.79 -3.61
CA SER A 449 -1.88 17.98 -3.88
C SER A 449 -1.42 19.43 -3.77
N ALA A 450 -2.18 20.39 -4.30
CA ALA A 450 -1.80 21.80 -4.33
C ALA A 450 -2.40 22.57 -3.14
N VAL A 451 -3.68 22.35 -2.82
CA VAL A 451 -4.34 23.04 -1.71
C VAL A 451 -3.99 22.40 -0.36
N LYS A 452 -4.11 21.07 -0.24
CA LYS A 452 -3.84 20.20 0.93
C LYS A 452 -4.72 20.44 2.17
N VAL A 453 -5.33 21.60 2.30
CA VAL A 453 -6.08 22.04 3.47
C VAL A 453 -7.59 21.98 3.22
N HIS A 454 -8.35 21.57 4.24
CA HIS A 454 -9.81 21.59 4.19
C HIS A 454 -10.35 23.03 4.03
N PRO A 455 -11.30 23.31 3.11
CA PRO A 455 -11.78 24.67 2.84
C PRO A 455 -12.28 25.42 4.08
N LEU A 456 -13.06 24.73 4.93
CA LEU A 456 -13.59 25.34 6.16
C LEU A 456 -12.52 25.55 7.24
N ALA A 457 -11.40 24.82 7.20
CA ALA A 457 -10.28 25.04 8.10
C ALA A 457 -9.53 26.34 7.77
N LEU A 458 -9.54 26.75 6.49
CA LEU A 458 -9.02 28.05 6.06
C LEU A 458 -9.93 29.21 6.49
N LEU A 459 -11.26 29.00 6.47
CA LEU A 459 -12.26 29.99 6.89
C LEU A 459 -12.39 30.11 8.41
N HIS A 460 -12.23 29.00 9.13
CA HIS A 460 -12.41 28.92 10.57
C HIS A 460 -11.22 28.22 11.25
N PRO A 461 -10.01 28.79 11.17
CA PRO A 461 -8.81 28.19 11.76
C PRO A 461 -8.91 28.05 13.29
N ASP A 462 -9.77 28.86 13.93
CA ASP A 462 -10.09 28.81 15.35
C ASP A 462 -10.82 27.51 15.77
N ARG A 463 -11.51 26.86 14.82
CA ARG A 463 -12.23 25.60 15.06
C ARG A 463 -11.35 24.36 14.87
N VAL A 464 -10.13 24.52 14.36
CA VAL A 464 -9.17 23.43 14.21
C VAL A 464 -8.52 23.15 15.58
N ARG A 465 -8.79 21.97 16.13
CA ARG A 465 -8.34 21.59 17.48
C ARG A 465 -6.87 21.16 17.50
N ASP A 466 -6.43 20.49 16.44
CA ASP A 466 -5.07 19.99 16.31
C ASP A 466 -4.05 21.15 16.16
N PRO A 467 -3.10 21.32 17.10
CA PRO A 467 -2.04 22.32 16.99
C PRO A 467 -1.13 22.12 15.77
N GLU A 468 -0.84 20.88 15.38
CA GLU A 468 0.04 20.59 14.25
C GLU A 468 -0.63 20.97 12.93
N ALA A 469 -1.91 20.61 12.76
CA ALA A 469 -2.70 21.06 11.62
C ALA A 469 -2.77 22.60 11.52
N ARG A 470 -2.94 23.32 12.64
CA ARG A 470 -2.93 24.80 12.63
C ARG A 470 -1.59 25.36 12.18
N ALA A 471 -0.48 24.83 12.71
CA ALA A 471 0.86 25.26 12.30
C ALA A 471 1.12 24.97 10.81
N ALA A 472 0.65 23.83 10.29
CA ALA A 472 0.74 23.49 8.87
C ALA A 472 -0.08 24.45 7.99
N ILE A 473 -1.31 24.79 8.42
CA ILE A 473 -2.16 25.78 7.74
C ILE A 473 -1.45 27.14 7.69
N ASP A 474 -0.89 27.60 8.81
CA ASP A 474 -0.16 28.88 8.88
C ASP A 474 1.10 28.89 8.00
N ALA A 475 1.78 27.74 7.89
CA ALA A 475 2.93 27.60 7.00
C ALA A 475 2.54 27.65 5.52
N LEU A 476 1.49 26.94 5.13
CA LEU A 476 1.01 26.88 3.74
C LEU A 476 0.39 28.19 3.27
N THR A 477 -0.33 28.88 4.15
CA THR A 477 -0.99 30.16 3.85
C THR A 477 -0.07 31.37 4.07
N ARG A 478 1.23 31.14 4.32
CA ARG A 478 2.20 32.23 4.52
C ARG A 478 2.26 33.12 3.29
N GLY A 479 2.10 34.43 3.51
CA GLY A 479 2.08 35.44 2.44
C GLY A 479 0.68 35.79 1.93
N TYR A 480 -0.36 35.07 2.36
CA TYR A 480 -1.75 35.43 2.08
C TYR A 480 -2.32 36.28 3.21
N GLY A 481 -2.87 37.45 2.88
CA GLY A 481 -3.59 38.30 3.85
C GLY A 481 -4.95 37.74 4.26
N ASP A 482 -5.55 36.91 3.40
CA ASP A 482 -6.76 36.14 3.63
C ASP A 482 -6.48 34.66 3.31
N ARG A 483 -6.65 33.77 4.28
CA ARG A 483 -6.43 32.32 4.07
C ARG A 483 -7.43 31.71 3.08
N ALA A 484 -8.60 32.31 2.92
CA ALA A 484 -9.57 31.88 1.92
C ALA A 484 -9.08 32.14 0.48
N GLU A 485 -8.22 33.16 0.31
CA GLU A 485 -7.62 33.49 -0.98
C GLU A 485 -6.61 32.43 -1.42
N TYR A 486 -5.86 31.83 -0.49
CA TYR A 486 -4.98 30.70 -0.78
C TYR A 486 -5.71 29.55 -1.46
N PHE A 487 -6.91 29.19 -0.99
CA PHE A 487 -7.73 28.16 -1.63
C PHE A 487 -8.09 28.53 -3.06
N VAL A 488 -8.58 29.78 -3.24
CA VAL A 488 -9.04 30.28 -4.53
C VAL A 488 -7.90 30.32 -5.54
N ASP A 489 -6.73 30.82 -5.15
CA ASP A 489 -5.55 30.91 -6.00
C ASP A 489 -5.03 29.53 -6.41
N ARG A 490 -4.78 28.64 -5.44
CA ARG A 490 -4.22 27.31 -5.75
C ARG A 490 -5.17 26.49 -6.63
N LEU A 491 -6.48 26.56 -6.38
CA LEU A 491 -7.47 25.86 -7.20
C LEU A 491 -7.60 26.50 -8.59
N ALA A 492 -7.63 27.83 -8.67
CA ALA A 492 -7.71 28.55 -9.95
C ALA A 492 -6.47 28.28 -10.81
N GLU A 493 -5.27 28.32 -10.24
CA GLU A 493 -4.01 28.00 -10.95
C GLU A 493 -4.05 26.58 -11.54
N GLY A 494 -4.41 25.57 -10.74
CA GLY A 494 -4.45 24.18 -11.21
C GLY A 494 -5.45 23.96 -12.34
N VAL A 495 -6.66 24.53 -12.23
CA VAL A 495 -7.67 24.43 -13.28
C VAL A 495 -7.29 25.26 -14.51
N ALA A 496 -6.67 26.42 -14.32
CA ALA A 496 -6.23 27.28 -15.42
C ALA A 496 -5.14 26.62 -16.27
N VAL A 497 -4.21 25.88 -15.67
CA VAL A 497 -3.18 25.12 -16.41
C VAL A 497 -3.85 24.10 -17.34
N ILE A 498 -4.81 23.34 -16.84
CA ILE A 498 -5.56 22.38 -17.66
C ILE A 498 -6.34 23.12 -18.76
N ALA A 499 -7.10 24.15 -18.41
CA ALA A 499 -7.91 24.88 -19.36
C ALA A 499 -7.09 25.58 -20.46
N ALA A 500 -5.92 26.13 -20.11
CA ALA A 500 -5.01 26.78 -21.05
C ALA A 500 -4.36 25.76 -22.00
N ALA A 501 -3.95 24.60 -21.51
CA ALA A 501 -3.34 23.55 -22.33
C ALA A 501 -4.27 23.07 -23.46
N PHE A 502 -5.59 23.01 -23.19
CA PHE A 502 -6.59 22.56 -24.16
C PHE A 502 -7.28 23.71 -24.90
N TYR A 503 -6.94 24.97 -24.63
CA TYR A 503 -7.61 26.10 -25.25
C TYR A 503 -7.49 26.08 -26.79
N PRO A 504 -8.58 26.32 -27.56
CA PRO A 504 -9.93 26.72 -27.13
C PRO A 504 -10.93 25.57 -26.96
N LYS A 505 -10.49 24.30 -26.90
CA LYS A 505 -11.37 23.13 -26.75
C LYS A 505 -12.01 23.12 -25.36
N ASP A 506 -13.19 22.52 -25.28
CA ASP A 506 -13.98 22.45 -24.05
C ASP A 506 -13.22 21.71 -22.93
N VAL A 507 -13.27 22.26 -21.73
CA VAL A 507 -12.76 21.63 -20.49
C VAL A 507 -13.90 21.59 -19.47
N ILE A 508 -14.47 20.40 -19.26
CA ILE A 508 -15.57 20.19 -18.32
C ILE A 508 -14.98 19.88 -16.94
N VAL A 509 -14.99 20.88 -16.06
CA VAL A 509 -14.49 20.77 -14.69
C VAL A 509 -15.60 20.25 -13.79
N ARG A 510 -15.39 19.08 -13.21
CA ARG A 510 -16.27 18.55 -12.17
C ARG A 510 -15.93 19.24 -10.86
N LEU A 511 -16.91 19.88 -10.24
CA LEU A 511 -16.77 20.45 -8.90
C LEU A 511 -16.51 19.34 -7.87
N SER A 512 -16.09 19.69 -6.66
CA SER A 512 -15.52 18.71 -5.73
C SER A 512 -16.52 17.61 -5.35
N ASP A 513 -16.14 16.35 -5.54
CA ASP A 513 -16.96 15.19 -5.21
C ASP A 513 -16.35 14.32 -4.09
N PHE A 514 -15.51 14.91 -3.25
CA PHE A 514 -14.98 14.19 -2.09
C PHE A 514 -16.08 13.71 -1.15
N LYS A 515 -15.93 12.47 -0.69
CA LYS A 515 -16.66 11.87 0.43
C LYS A 515 -16.18 12.51 1.75
N SER A 516 -17.00 12.43 2.81
CA SER A 516 -16.67 13.02 4.12
C SER A 516 -15.36 12.48 4.71
N ASN A 517 -15.07 11.19 4.52
CA ASN A 517 -13.82 10.57 4.98
C ASN A 517 -12.59 11.08 4.20
N GLU A 518 -12.73 11.40 2.92
CA GLU A 518 -11.65 11.98 2.11
C GLU A 518 -11.38 13.44 2.53
N TYR A 519 -12.44 14.23 2.73
CA TYR A 519 -12.31 15.59 3.29
C TYR A 519 -11.71 15.58 4.69
N ALA A 520 -12.04 14.59 5.53
CA ALA A 520 -11.46 14.43 6.86
C ALA A 520 -9.96 14.13 6.82
N GLY A 521 -9.46 13.57 5.72
CA GLY A 521 -8.05 13.30 5.46
C GLY A 521 -7.23 14.55 5.11
N LEU A 522 -7.85 15.66 4.71
CA LEU A 522 -7.16 16.93 4.48
C LEU A 522 -6.70 17.57 5.79
N ILE A 523 -5.69 18.45 5.72
CA ILE A 523 -5.19 19.18 6.88
C ILE A 523 -6.34 20.01 7.48
N GLY A 524 -6.62 19.77 8.76
CA GLY A 524 -7.72 20.41 9.51
C GLY A 524 -9.13 19.88 9.18
N GLY A 525 -9.28 18.82 8.38
CA GLY A 525 -10.58 18.31 7.92
C GLY A 525 -11.42 17.61 9.00
N ARG A 526 -10.78 16.86 9.90
CA ARG A 526 -11.48 16.04 10.93
C ARG A 526 -12.43 16.83 11.84
N ASP A 527 -12.21 18.13 12.02
CA ASP A 527 -13.04 18.99 12.88
C ASP A 527 -14.32 19.50 12.19
N PHE A 528 -14.43 19.31 10.87
CA PHE A 528 -15.56 19.79 10.06
C PHE A 528 -16.42 18.64 9.51
N GLU A 529 -15.81 17.47 9.31
CA GLU A 529 -16.46 16.31 8.70
C GLU A 529 -17.14 15.40 9.72
N PRO A 530 -18.41 15.00 9.47
CA PRO A 530 -19.05 13.96 10.27
C PRO A 530 -18.49 12.57 9.91
N GLU A 531 -18.48 11.66 10.88
CA GLU A 531 -18.31 10.23 10.60
C GLU A 531 -19.62 9.67 10.03
N GLU A 532 -19.51 8.94 8.92
CA GLU A 532 -20.64 8.32 8.22
C GLU A 532 -20.38 6.83 8.05
N GLU A 533 -21.37 5.99 8.35
CA GLU A 533 -21.28 4.54 8.14
C GLU A 533 -21.06 4.18 6.66
N ASN A 534 -21.63 4.96 5.74
CA ASN A 534 -21.51 4.75 4.30
C ASN A 534 -21.16 6.06 3.57
N PRO A 535 -19.87 6.47 3.55
CA PRO A 535 -19.45 7.73 2.94
C PRO A 535 -19.79 7.84 1.44
N MET A 536 -19.89 6.70 0.74
CA MET A 536 -20.28 6.63 -0.68
C MET A 536 -21.68 7.22 -0.92
N LEU A 537 -22.63 6.98 -0.01
CA LEU A 537 -24.02 7.45 -0.10
C LEU A 537 -24.27 8.77 0.66
N GLY A 538 -23.25 9.25 1.38
CA GLY A 538 -23.34 10.26 2.43
C GLY A 538 -23.23 11.72 1.96
N PHE A 539 -22.61 12.53 2.80
CA PHE A 539 -22.53 13.98 2.69
C PHE A 539 -21.54 14.48 1.62
N ARG A 540 -21.91 14.31 0.34
CA ARG A 540 -21.12 14.68 -0.85
C ARG A 540 -21.95 15.30 -1.99
N GLY A 541 -21.24 15.83 -3.00
CA GLY A 541 -21.78 16.43 -4.22
C GLY A 541 -22.81 17.56 -3.99
N ALA A 542 -23.82 17.64 -4.85
CA ALA A 542 -24.81 18.73 -4.86
C ALA A 542 -25.44 19.05 -3.49
N PHE A 543 -25.79 18.02 -2.72
CA PHE A 543 -26.38 18.18 -1.39
C PHE A 543 -25.42 18.92 -0.44
N ARG A 544 -24.14 18.54 -0.46
CA ARG A 544 -23.08 19.16 0.36
C ARG A 544 -22.95 20.65 0.06
N TYR A 545 -22.97 21.03 -1.21
CA TYR A 545 -22.80 22.43 -1.64
C TYR A 545 -23.85 23.37 -1.05
N CYS A 546 -25.11 22.93 -1.02
CA CYS A 546 -26.22 23.74 -0.52
C CYS A 546 -26.37 23.69 1.00
N HIS A 547 -25.71 22.75 1.67
CA HIS A 547 -25.92 22.52 3.09
C HIS A 547 -25.24 23.60 3.93
N PRO A 548 -25.90 24.17 4.97
CA PRO A 548 -25.33 25.24 5.80
C PRO A 548 -23.97 24.90 6.44
N ARG A 549 -23.67 23.62 6.64
CA ARG A 549 -22.37 23.17 7.17
C ARG A 549 -21.19 23.40 6.24
N TYR A 550 -21.41 23.43 4.91
CA TYR A 550 -20.33 23.48 3.92
C TYR A 550 -20.49 24.55 2.85
N ARG A 551 -21.65 25.22 2.78
CA ARG A 551 -21.96 26.26 1.77
C ARG A 551 -20.83 27.28 1.58
N ASP A 552 -20.17 27.70 2.65
CA ASP A 552 -19.09 28.69 2.58
C ASP A 552 -17.80 28.12 1.95
N GLY A 553 -17.55 26.81 2.08
CA GLY A 553 -16.49 26.10 1.36
C GLY A 553 -16.78 26.04 -0.14
N PHE A 554 -18.03 25.74 -0.53
CA PHE A 554 -18.45 25.75 -1.93
C PHE A 554 -18.37 27.16 -2.57
N ALA A 555 -18.59 28.20 -1.77
CA ALA A 555 -18.39 29.58 -2.23
C ALA A 555 -16.93 29.81 -2.68
N LEU A 556 -15.94 29.19 -2.04
CA LEU A 556 -14.53 29.29 -2.45
C LEU A 556 -14.28 28.63 -3.82
N GLU A 557 -14.87 27.45 -4.05
CA GLU A 557 -14.81 26.79 -5.37
C GLU A 557 -15.44 27.66 -6.46
N CYS A 558 -16.60 28.27 -6.17
CA CYS A 558 -17.25 29.21 -7.11
C CYS A 558 -16.36 30.43 -7.41
N ARG A 559 -15.71 31.02 -6.39
CA ARG A 559 -14.78 32.14 -6.58
C ARG A 559 -13.60 31.74 -7.46
N ALA A 560 -13.03 30.54 -7.26
CA ALA A 560 -11.93 30.04 -8.07
C ALA A 560 -12.35 29.87 -9.53
N MET A 561 -13.50 29.23 -9.79
CA MET A 561 -13.97 29.01 -11.16
C MET A 561 -14.34 30.33 -11.85
N ARG A 562 -14.87 31.29 -11.10
CA ARG A 562 -15.11 32.64 -11.61
C ARG A 562 -13.81 33.33 -11.99
N ARG A 563 -12.76 33.27 -11.16
CA ARG A 563 -11.42 33.82 -11.48
C ARG A 563 -10.84 33.21 -12.76
N VAL A 564 -10.90 31.89 -12.91
CA VAL A 564 -10.43 31.20 -14.13
C VAL A 564 -11.13 31.72 -15.38
N ARG A 565 -12.46 31.87 -15.34
CA ARG A 565 -13.24 32.28 -16.52
C ARG A 565 -13.19 33.80 -16.77
N GLU A 566 -13.27 34.61 -15.73
CA GLU A 566 -13.43 36.06 -15.83
C GLU A 566 -12.10 36.82 -15.80
N ASP A 567 -11.20 36.48 -14.87
CA ASP A 567 -9.95 37.22 -14.68
C ASP A 567 -8.85 36.67 -15.60
N MET A 568 -8.78 35.34 -15.75
CA MET A 568 -7.79 34.67 -16.61
C MET A 568 -8.28 34.47 -18.06
N GLY A 569 -9.57 34.71 -18.32
CA GLY A 569 -10.15 34.66 -19.67
C GLY A 569 -10.35 33.26 -20.25
N LEU A 570 -10.27 32.20 -19.45
CA LEU A 570 -10.38 30.81 -19.91
C LEU A 570 -11.86 30.38 -20.02
N THR A 571 -12.56 30.94 -21.00
CA THR A 571 -14.00 30.75 -21.19
C THR A 571 -14.39 29.35 -21.68
N ASN A 572 -13.43 28.55 -22.13
CA ASN A 572 -13.60 27.14 -22.51
C ASN A 572 -13.85 26.21 -21.30
N VAL A 573 -13.70 26.72 -20.07
CA VAL A 573 -14.10 26.02 -18.85
C VAL A 573 -15.62 25.97 -18.72
N LYS A 574 -16.14 24.76 -18.60
CA LYS A 574 -17.52 24.43 -18.23
C LYS A 574 -17.53 23.78 -16.87
N LEU A 575 -18.67 23.82 -16.18
CA LEU A 575 -18.78 23.27 -14.84
C LEU A 575 -19.72 22.07 -14.83
N MET A 576 -19.40 21.05 -14.05
CA MET A 576 -20.23 19.87 -13.88
C MET A 576 -20.51 19.61 -12.40
N ILE A 577 -21.79 19.40 -12.09
CA ILE A 577 -22.28 19.13 -10.73
C ILE A 577 -22.33 17.62 -10.50
N PRO A 578 -21.51 17.06 -9.59
CA PRO A 578 -21.56 15.66 -9.20
C PRO A 578 -22.65 15.37 -8.17
N PHE A 579 -23.02 14.10 -8.08
CA PHE A 579 -23.88 13.47 -7.08
C PHE A 579 -25.19 14.24 -6.81
N CYS A 580 -25.81 14.74 -7.88
CA CYS A 580 -27.05 15.52 -7.80
C CYS A 580 -28.27 14.59 -7.76
N ARG A 581 -28.87 14.40 -6.58
CA ARG A 581 -29.87 13.34 -6.36
C ARG A 581 -31.23 13.68 -6.97
N THR A 582 -31.63 14.95 -6.93
CA THR A 582 -32.94 15.38 -7.43
C THR A 582 -32.85 16.66 -8.28
N PRO A 583 -33.83 16.93 -9.15
CA PRO A 583 -33.93 18.19 -9.89
C PRO A 583 -33.92 19.43 -8.97
N GLU A 584 -34.53 19.33 -7.78
CA GLU A 584 -34.58 20.41 -6.78
C GLU A 584 -33.21 20.70 -6.17
N GLU A 585 -32.37 19.68 -5.96
CA GLU A 585 -30.96 19.88 -5.61
C GLU A 585 -30.24 20.64 -6.71
N GLY A 586 -30.43 20.25 -7.97
CA GLY A 586 -29.80 20.91 -9.12
C GLY A 586 -30.17 22.39 -9.21
N ARG A 587 -31.46 22.73 -9.07
CA ARG A 587 -31.91 24.14 -9.07
C ARG A 587 -31.27 24.94 -7.92
N ARG A 588 -31.22 24.38 -6.72
CA ARG A 588 -30.60 25.05 -5.55
C ARG A 588 -29.11 25.30 -5.74
N VAL A 589 -28.38 24.35 -6.34
CA VAL A 589 -26.96 24.52 -6.64
C VAL A 589 -26.76 25.63 -7.66
N LEU A 590 -27.54 25.65 -8.75
CA LEU A 590 -27.44 26.71 -9.76
C LEU A 590 -27.79 28.10 -9.20
N GLU A 591 -28.81 28.20 -8.34
CA GLU A 591 -29.13 29.44 -7.63
C GLU A 591 -27.98 29.91 -6.73
N LEU A 592 -27.33 28.97 -6.02
CA LEU A 592 -26.18 29.28 -5.17
C LEU A 592 -24.97 29.73 -5.99
N MET A 593 -24.68 29.05 -7.11
CA MET A 593 -23.63 29.46 -8.06
C MET A 593 -23.88 30.86 -8.61
N ALA A 594 -25.13 31.17 -9.00
CA ALA A 594 -25.50 32.49 -9.48
C ALA A 594 -25.27 33.59 -8.43
N ARG A 595 -25.57 33.32 -7.15
CA ARG A 595 -25.26 34.25 -6.04
C ARG A 595 -23.76 34.53 -5.88
N HIS A 596 -22.91 33.59 -6.31
CA HIS A 596 -21.45 33.74 -6.33
C HIS A 596 -20.89 34.23 -7.69
N GLY A 597 -21.76 34.65 -8.61
CA GLY A 597 -21.38 35.22 -9.91
C GLY A 597 -21.13 34.19 -11.02
N LEU A 598 -21.63 32.96 -10.87
CA LEU A 598 -21.58 31.91 -11.88
C LEU A 598 -23.00 31.55 -12.35
N SER A 599 -23.59 32.44 -13.13
CA SER A 599 -24.92 32.24 -13.71
C SER A 599 -24.83 31.52 -15.05
N ARG A 600 -25.66 30.48 -15.23
CA ARG A 600 -25.76 29.74 -16.50
C ARG A 600 -26.13 30.68 -17.66
N GLY A 601 -25.45 30.55 -18.80
CA GLY A 601 -25.62 31.38 -19.98
C GLY A 601 -24.88 32.73 -19.94
N GLU A 602 -24.56 33.26 -18.76
CA GLU A 602 -23.75 34.47 -18.64
C GLU A 602 -22.30 34.17 -19.02
N ARG A 603 -21.73 35.01 -19.90
CA ARG A 603 -20.37 34.81 -20.47
C ARG A 603 -20.18 33.39 -21.02
N GLY A 604 -21.23 32.82 -21.60
CA GLY A 604 -21.22 31.47 -22.19
C GLY A 604 -20.99 30.34 -21.18
N LEU A 605 -21.28 30.53 -19.88
CA LEU A 605 -21.19 29.44 -18.91
C LEU A 605 -22.20 28.35 -19.23
N GLU A 606 -21.70 27.17 -19.60
CA GLU A 606 -22.50 25.94 -19.62
C GLU A 606 -22.30 25.17 -18.32
N VAL A 607 -23.40 24.65 -17.75
CA VAL A 607 -23.38 23.83 -16.54
C VAL A 607 -24.01 22.47 -16.82
N TYR A 608 -23.23 21.42 -16.55
CA TYR A 608 -23.58 20.02 -16.78
C TYR A 608 -23.94 19.36 -15.45
N VAL A 609 -24.64 18.23 -15.53
CA VAL A 609 -24.87 17.33 -14.38
C VAL A 609 -24.25 15.98 -14.67
N MET A 610 -23.58 15.41 -13.66
CA MET A 610 -23.11 14.04 -13.75
C MET A 610 -24.31 13.10 -13.54
N CYS A 611 -24.62 12.28 -14.54
CA CYS A 611 -25.68 11.29 -14.49
C CYS A 611 -25.11 9.98 -13.94
N GLU A 612 -25.11 9.86 -12.62
CA GLU A 612 -24.44 8.77 -11.90
C GLU A 612 -25.31 8.12 -10.83
N ILE A 613 -26.54 8.60 -10.65
CA ILE A 613 -27.54 8.07 -9.73
C ILE A 613 -28.74 7.59 -10.54
N PRO A 614 -29.39 6.45 -10.21
CA PRO A 614 -30.58 5.98 -10.92
C PRO A 614 -31.69 7.03 -11.04
N SER A 615 -31.84 7.93 -10.07
CA SER A 615 -32.80 9.04 -10.14
C SER A 615 -32.49 10.03 -11.27
N ASN A 616 -31.21 10.23 -11.65
CA ASN A 616 -30.84 11.05 -12.80
C ASN A 616 -31.37 10.47 -14.09
N VAL A 617 -31.30 9.14 -14.23
CA VAL A 617 -31.79 8.42 -15.42
C VAL A 617 -33.31 8.46 -15.48
N ILE A 618 -33.97 8.14 -14.37
CA ILE A 618 -35.45 8.12 -14.29
C ILE A 618 -36.04 9.50 -14.56
N LEU A 619 -35.40 10.57 -14.04
CA LEU A 619 -35.87 11.96 -14.17
C LEU A 619 -35.06 12.76 -15.21
N ALA A 620 -34.42 12.09 -16.17
CA ALA A 620 -33.49 12.72 -17.11
C ALA A 620 -34.09 13.93 -17.85
N ARG A 621 -35.38 13.86 -18.22
CA ARG A 621 -36.07 14.99 -18.89
C ARG A 621 -36.20 16.22 -18.00
N GLU A 622 -36.38 16.04 -16.70
CA GLU A 622 -36.46 17.15 -15.75
C GLU A 622 -35.08 17.78 -15.53
N PHE A 623 -34.05 16.95 -15.37
CA PHE A 623 -32.66 17.41 -15.34
C PHE A 623 -32.27 18.15 -16.62
N ALA A 624 -32.75 17.72 -17.79
CA ALA A 624 -32.47 18.36 -19.07
C ALA A 624 -33.09 19.77 -19.18
N GLY A 625 -34.14 20.08 -18.40
CA GLY A 625 -34.65 21.44 -18.29
C GLY A 625 -33.74 22.37 -17.48
N ILE A 626 -32.91 21.80 -16.61
CA ILE A 626 -32.11 22.52 -15.62
C ILE A 626 -30.66 22.71 -16.07
N PHE A 627 -30.07 21.71 -16.71
CA PHE A 627 -28.66 21.68 -17.12
C PHE A 627 -28.50 21.78 -18.64
N ASP A 628 -27.30 22.16 -19.10
CA ASP A 628 -26.97 22.31 -20.52
C ASP A 628 -26.50 21.00 -21.16
N GLY A 629 -26.06 20.06 -20.32
CA GLY A 629 -25.69 18.73 -20.74
C GLY A 629 -25.53 17.75 -19.58
N PHE A 630 -25.21 16.52 -19.94
CA PHE A 630 -25.01 15.39 -19.06
C PHE A 630 -23.62 14.81 -19.26
N SER A 631 -23.03 14.27 -18.20
CA SER A 631 -21.94 13.30 -18.32
C SER A 631 -22.27 12.06 -17.51
N ILE A 632 -22.31 10.90 -18.14
CA ILE A 632 -22.61 9.66 -17.44
C ILE A 632 -21.40 9.28 -16.58
N GLY A 633 -21.61 9.11 -15.27
CA GLY A 633 -20.62 8.54 -14.36
C GLY A 633 -20.86 7.04 -14.24
N SER A 634 -20.24 6.24 -15.12
CA SER A 634 -20.55 4.80 -15.19
C SER A 634 -20.21 4.04 -13.91
N ASN A 635 -19.20 4.50 -13.17
CA ASN A 635 -18.73 3.82 -11.96
C ASN A 635 -19.79 3.89 -10.86
N ASP A 636 -20.14 5.10 -10.40
CA ASP A 636 -21.17 5.30 -9.37
C ASP A 636 -22.55 4.82 -9.85
N LEU A 637 -22.89 5.00 -11.14
CA LEU A 637 -24.15 4.47 -11.69
C LEU A 637 -24.23 2.95 -11.55
N THR A 638 -23.14 2.24 -11.86
CA THR A 638 -23.08 0.78 -11.73
C THR A 638 -23.20 0.35 -10.28
N GLN A 639 -22.48 1.02 -9.36
CA GLN A 639 -22.57 0.76 -7.93
C GLN A 639 -24.01 0.89 -7.41
N LEU A 640 -24.72 1.94 -7.82
CA LEU A 640 -26.07 2.23 -7.32
C LEU A 640 -27.16 1.41 -8.02
N VAL A 641 -27.00 1.09 -9.30
CA VAL A 641 -27.93 0.21 -10.03
C VAL A 641 -27.84 -1.23 -9.52
N LEU A 642 -26.63 -1.70 -9.20
CA LEU A 642 -26.40 -3.09 -8.75
C LEU A 642 -26.40 -3.23 -7.21
N GLY A 643 -26.35 -2.13 -6.47
CA GLY A 643 -26.38 -2.13 -5.00
C GLY A 643 -25.09 -2.67 -4.38
N LEU A 644 -23.93 -2.26 -4.90
CA LEU A 644 -22.62 -2.77 -4.50
C LEU A 644 -21.62 -1.65 -4.18
N ASP A 645 -20.72 -1.95 -3.25
CA ASP A 645 -19.54 -1.14 -3.00
C ASP A 645 -18.33 -1.81 -3.64
N ARG A 646 -17.74 -1.17 -4.65
CA ARG A 646 -16.58 -1.72 -5.36
C ARG A 646 -15.31 -1.75 -4.49
N ASP A 647 -15.27 -0.93 -3.45
CA ASP A 647 -14.16 -0.93 -2.48
C ASP A 647 -14.27 -2.13 -1.51
N SER A 648 -15.37 -2.89 -1.56
CA SER A 648 -15.57 -4.11 -0.80
C SER A 648 -15.11 -5.35 -1.56
N GLU A 649 -14.00 -5.95 -1.12
CA GLU A 649 -13.40 -7.16 -1.72
C GLU A 649 -14.39 -8.33 -1.89
N LEU A 650 -15.41 -8.42 -1.03
CA LEU A 650 -16.40 -9.50 -1.05
C LEU A 650 -17.39 -9.43 -2.23
N VAL A 651 -17.70 -8.22 -2.71
CA VAL A 651 -18.71 -7.98 -3.75
C VAL A 651 -18.14 -7.32 -5.00
N ALA A 652 -16.88 -6.85 -4.96
CA ALA A 652 -16.16 -6.33 -6.12
C ALA A 652 -16.23 -7.24 -7.37
N PRO A 653 -16.18 -8.58 -7.27
CA PRO A 653 -16.34 -9.45 -8.46
C PRO A 653 -17.69 -9.35 -9.18
N LEU A 654 -18.71 -8.71 -8.58
CA LEU A 654 -20.03 -8.49 -9.19
C LEU A 654 -20.12 -7.15 -9.94
N PHE A 655 -19.11 -6.30 -9.83
CA PHE A 655 -19.05 -5.02 -10.52
C PHE A 655 -18.79 -5.24 -12.02
N ASP A 656 -19.75 -4.90 -12.87
CA ASP A 656 -19.61 -4.92 -14.34
C ASP A 656 -20.51 -3.85 -14.96
N GLU A 657 -19.93 -2.84 -15.59
CA GLU A 657 -20.67 -1.75 -16.25
C GLU A 657 -21.44 -2.22 -17.49
N ARG A 658 -21.09 -3.39 -18.05
CA ARG A 658 -21.83 -4.02 -19.16
C ARG A 658 -23.04 -4.82 -18.67
N ASN A 659 -23.32 -4.82 -17.36
CA ASN A 659 -24.51 -5.46 -16.84
C ASN A 659 -25.76 -4.94 -17.57
N PRO A 660 -26.70 -5.81 -17.99
CA PRO A 660 -27.89 -5.41 -18.72
C PRO A 660 -28.71 -4.30 -18.05
N ALA A 661 -28.77 -4.27 -16.72
CA ALA A 661 -29.45 -3.21 -15.97
C ALA A 661 -28.75 -1.86 -16.14
N VAL A 662 -27.42 -1.85 -16.13
CA VAL A 662 -26.61 -0.65 -16.33
C VAL A 662 -26.72 -0.16 -17.78
N LEU A 663 -26.56 -1.05 -18.76
CA LEU A 663 -26.73 -0.71 -20.18
C LEU A 663 -28.12 -0.15 -20.49
N ALA A 664 -29.17 -0.69 -19.88
CA ALA A 664 -30.53 -0.17 -20.01
C ALA A 664 -30.64 1.27 -19.48
N MET A 665 -30.05 1.55 -18.31
CA MET A 665 -30.02 2.89 -17.72
C MET A 665 -29.22 3.88 -18.57
N VAL A 666 -28.03 3.50 -19.01
CA VAL A 666 -27.17 4.29 -19.90
C VAL A 666 -27.89 4.62 -21.22
N GLY A 667 -28.51 3.63 -21.84
CA GLY A 667 -29.28 3.85 -23.07
C GLY A 667 -30.47 4.79 -22.86
N ALA A 668 -31.20 4.63 -21.75
CA ALA A 668 -32.36 5.46 -21.44
C ALA A 668 -31.99 6.95 -21.24
N VAL A 669 -30.88 7.24 -20.56
CA VAL A 669 -30.44 8.64 -20.38
C VAL A 669 -29.94 9.26 -21.69
N ILE A 670 -29.24 8.49 -22.55
CA ILE A 670 -28.84 8.97 -23.88
C ILE A 670 -30.07 9.36 -24.70
N ASP A 671 -31.08 8.50 -24.77
CA ASP A 671 -32.32 8.78 -25.50
C ASP A 671 -33.04 10.03 -24.95
N ALA A 672 -33.11 10.15 -23.61
CA ALA A 672 -33.77 11.27 -22.95
C ALA A 672 -33.04 12.61 -23.19
N ALA A 673 -31.70 12.63 -23.07
CA ALA A 673 -30.88 13.82 -23.30
C ALA A 673 -30.98 14.29 -24.76
N ARG A 674 -30.83 13.35 -25.71
CA ARG A 674 -30.95 13.64 -27.15
C ARG A 674 -32.35 14.15 -27.51
N SER A 675 -33.40 13.52 -27.00
CA SER A 675 -34.79 13.98 -27.22
C SER A 675 -35.05 15.38 -26.67
N ALA A 676 -34.29 15.79 -25.64
CA ALA A 676 -34.34 17.13 -25.06
C ALA A 676 -33.37 18.13 -25.71
N GLY A 677 -32.61 17.72 -26.74
CA GLY A 677 -31.60 18.55 -27.38
C GLY A 677 -30.43 18.94 -26.48
N ARG A 678 -30.10 18.10 -25.49
CA ARG A 678 -28.99 18.31 -24.55
C ARG A 678 -27.80 17.44 -24.92
N LYS A 679 -26.60 18.02 -24.78
CA LYS A 679 -25.34 17.28 -24.96
C LYS A 679 -25.25 16.18 -23.91
N ILE A 680 -24.80 15.00 -24.30
CA ILE A 680 -24.52 13.89 -23.39
C ILE A 680 -23.17 13.25 -23.70
N GLY A 681 -22.30 13.27 -22.70
CA GLY A 681 -21.05 12.55 -22.70
C GLY A 681 -21.05 11.41 -21.70
N ILE A 682 -19.95 10.65 -21.69
CA ILE A 682 -19.62 9.71 -20.62
C ILE A 682 -18.21 9.96 -20.11
N CYS A 683 -18.05 9.79 -18.81
CA CYS A 683 -16.76 9.78 -18.15
C CYS A 683 -16.67 8.56 -17.22
N GLY A 684 -15.63 7.76 -17.38
CA GLY A 684 -15.47 6.48 -16.69
C GLY A 684 -14.42 5.63 -17.40
N GLN A 685 -14.02 4.53 -16.77
CA GLN A 685 -13.04 3.61 -17.37
C GLN A 685 -13.70 2.64 -18.36
N ALA A 686 -14.99 2.36 -18.21
CA ALA A 686 -15.72 1.42 -19.07
C ALA A 686 -15.53 1.63 -20.59
N PRO A 687 -15.56 2.85 -21.17
CA PRO A 687 -15.29 3.02 -22.60
C PRO A 687 -13.83 2.79 -23.01
N SER A 688 -12.88 2.97 -22.07
CA SER A 688 -11.47 2.65 -22.25
C SER A 688 -11.23 1.14 -22.19
N ASP A 689 -11.90 0.45 -21.27
CA ASP A 689 -11.68 -0.97 -20.99
C ASP A 689 -12.50 -1.90 -21.91
N TYR A 690 -13.69 -1.46 -22.36
CA TYR A 690 -14.66 -2.29 -23.06
C TYR A 690 -15.05 -1.71 -24.43
N PRO A 691 -14.42 -2.18 -25.53
CA PRO A 691 -14.73 -1.69 -26.88
C PRO A 691 -16.17 -1.93 -27.35
N ASP A 692 -16.82 -2.99 -26.85
CA ASP A 692 -18.25 -3.27 -27.06
C ASP A 692 -19.16 -2.25 -26.37
N PHE A 693 -18.80 -1.81 -25.16
CA PHE A 693 -19.47 -0.71 -24.48
C PHE A 693 -19.33 0.60 -25.28
N THR A 694 -18.14 0.92 -25.76
CA THR A 694 -17.90 2.09 -26.65
C THR A 694 -18.75 2.02 -27.93
N ARG A 695 -18.83 0.85 -28.57
CA ARG A 695 -19.71 0.64 -29.73
C ARG A 695 -21.18 0.88 -29.39
N PHE A 696 -21.65 0.37 -28.26
CA PHE A 696 -23.01 0.60 -27.78
C PHE A 696 -23.29 2.10 -27.61
N LEU A 697 -22.39 2.86 -26.98
CA LEU A 697 -22.58 4.30 -26.78
C LEU A 697 -22.68 5.06 -28.11
N VAL A 698 -21.79 4.77 -29.07
CA VAL A 698 -21.81 5.39 -30.40
C VAL A 698 -23.09 5.04 -31.15
N GLN A 699 -23.53 3.78 -31.11
CA GLN A 699 -24.78 3.34 -31.76
C GLN A 699 -26.02 4.00 -31.16
N ARG A 700 -26.00 4.32 -29.86
CA ARG A 700 -27.06 5.10 -29.19
C ARG A 700 -26.95 6.60 -29.46
N GLY A 701 -25.88 7.04 -30.13
CA GLY A 701 -25.65 8.43 -30.53
C GLY A 701 -25.17 9.30 -29.38
N ILE A 702 -24.26 8.83 -28.53
CA ILE A 702 -23.62 9.71 -27.54
C ILE A 702 -22.87 10.86 -28.24
N ASP A 703 -22.80 12.04 -27.62
CA ASP A 703 -22.10 13.19 -28.23
C ASP A 703 -20.59 13.15 -27.98
N SER A 704 -20.17 12.70 -26.80
CA SER A 704 -18.76 12.59 -26.45
C SER A 704 -18.41 11.39 -25.56
N ILE A 705 -17.17 10.91 -25.69
CA ILE A 705 -16.62 9.82 -24.88
C ILE A 705 -15.28 10.30 -24.30
N SER A 706 -15.19 10.33 -22.97
CA SER A 706 -13.97 10.76 -22.27
C SER A 706 -13.15 9.55 -21.84
N LEU A 707 -11.94 9.43 -22.39
CA LEU A 707 -11.06 8.28 -22.20
C LEU A 707 -9.86 8.64 -21.34
N ASN A 708 -9.26 7.62 -20.73
CA ASN A 708 -7.91 7.76 -20.18
C ASN A 708 -6.89 7.96 -21.32
N PRO A 709 -5.78 8.68 -21.08
CA PRO A 709 -4.78 8.97 -22.11
C PRO A 709 -4.20 7.77 -22.85
N ASP A 710 -4.00 6.65 -22.15
CA ASP A 710 -3.45 5.39 -22.65
C ASP A 710 -4.40 4.68 -23.63
N ALA A 711 -5.71 4.79 -23.42
CA ALA A 711 -6.74 4.19 -24.27
C ALA A 711 -7.17 5.07 -25.46
N LEU A 712 -6.66 6.31 -25.57
CA LEU A 712 -7.16 7.29 -26.53
C LEU A 712 -7.11 6.81 -27.99
N VAL A 713 -5.98 6.30 -28.44
CA VAL A 713 -5.77 5.88 -29.85
C VAL A 713 -6.69 4.72 -30.22
N GLN A 714 -6.76 3.71 -29.34
CA GLN A 714 -7.64 2.56 -29.52
C GLN A 714 -9.12 2.96 -29.46
N GLY A 715 -9.45 3.90 -28.56
CA GLY A 715 -10.80 4.45 -28.44
C GLY A 715 -11.24 5.18 -29.70
N ILE A 716 -10.39 6.05 -30.27
CA ILE A 716 -10.66 6.72 -31.56
C ILE A 716 -10.95 5.69 -32.64
N GLN A 717 -10.12 4.64 -32.76
CA GLN A 717 -10.34 3.60 -33.75
C GLN A 717 -11.67 2.87 -33.52
N THR A 718 -11.99 2.53 -32.26
CA THR A 718 -13.23 1.85 -31.90
C THR A 718 -14.46 2.70 -32.23
N VAL A 719 -14.39 4.01 -31.99
CA VAL A 719 -15.44 4.97 -32.34
C VAL A 719 -15.60 5.05 -33.85
N LEU A 720 -14.52 5.23 -34.61
CA LEU A 720 -14.56 5.27 -36.09
C LEU A 720 -15.15 3.99 -36.69
N ASP A 721 -14.85 2.83 -36.11
CA ASP A 721 -15.38 1.55 -36.56
C ASP A 721 -16.88 1.42 -36.23
N ALA A 722 -17.31 1.92 -35.06
CA ALA A 722 -18.71 1.97 -34.65
C ALA A 722 -19.55 2.90 -35.54
N GLU A 723 -19.00 4.06 -35.92
CA GLU A 723 -19.64 5.03 -36.81
C GLU A 723 -19.84 4.44 -38.21
N ARG A 724 -18.78 3.85 -38.79
CA ARG A 724 -18.85 3.17 -40.10
C ARG A 724 -19.86 2.02 -40.12
N SER A 725 -19.97 1.26 -39.03
CA SER A 725 -20.94 0.17 -38.92
C SER A 725 -22.39 0.67 -38.86
N SER A 726 -22.61 1.91 -38.39
CA SER A 726 -23.94 2.51 -38.24
C SER A 726 -24.45 3.14 -39.55
N GLU A 727 -23.55 3.52 -40.46
CA GLU A 727 -23.87 4.06 -41.79
C GLU A 727 -24.29 2.97 -42.81
N GLY A 728 -23.96 1.70 -42.54
CA GLY A 728 -24.28 0.55 -43.40
C GLY A 728 -25.50 -0.26 -42.95
N GLY A 729 -26.71 0.31 -43.02
CA GLY A 729 -28.00 -0.42 -43.13
C GLY A 729 -28.36 -1.51 -42.09
N SER A 730 -29.26 -1.14 -41.15
CA SER A 730 -30.32 -1.95 -40.48
C SER A 730 -30.06 -3.41 -40.04
N ALA A 731 -29.84 -3.62 -38.74
CA ALA A 731 -30.58 -4.54 -37.85
C ALA A 731 -30.03 -4.44 -36.40
N PRO A 732 -30.87 -4.44 -35.34
CA PRO A 732 -30.36 -4.58 -33.98
C PRO A 732 -29.79 -5.98 -33.78
N LEU A 733 -28.53 -6.07 -33.33
CA LEU A 733 -27.92 -7.35 -32.97
C LEU A 733 -28.69 -7.96 -31.77
N PRO A 734 -29.01 -9.27 -31.80
CA PRO A 734 -29.64 -9.92 -30.66
C PRO A 734 -28.66 -10.00 -29.49
N MET A 735 -29.18 -9.73 -28.29
CA MET A 735 -28.47 -9.94 -27.02
C MET A 735 -27.93 -11.38 -26.95
N PRO A 736 -26.68 -11.61 -26.51
CA PRO A 736 -26.15 -12.96 -26.38
C PRO A 736 -26.91 -13.71 -25.26
N PRO A 737 -27.23 -15.01 -25.44
CA PRO A 737 -27.90 -15.80 -24.42
C PRO A 737 -26.98 -16.05 -23.21
N PRO A 738 -27.55 -16.29 -22.02
CA PRO A 738 -26.76 -16.54 -20.83
C PRO A 738 -26.19 -17.96 -20.88
N GLY A 739 -24.87 -18.05 -20.97
CA GLY A 739 -24.09 -19.28 -20.75
C GLY A 739 -23.67 -20.01 -22.02
N GLY A 740 -22.36 -20.04 -22.28
CA GLY A 740 -21.73 -20.89 -23.28
C GLY A 740 -20.28 -20.53 -23.54
N CYS A 741 -19.36 -21.41 -23.14
CA CYS A 741 -17.92 -21.32 -23.39
C CYS A 741 -17.57 -21.36 -24.89
N ALA A 742 -16.45 -20.69 -25.22
CA ALA A 742 -15.60 -20.84 -26.39
C ALA A 742 -16.16 -20.42 -27.78
N GLY A 743 -15.58 -19.34 -28.31
CA GLY A 743 -15.63 -18.96 -29.71
C GLY A 743 -14.54 -17.95 -30.01
N GLU A 744 -13.50 -18.37 -30.74
CA GLU A 744 -12.36 -17.57 -31.17
C GLU A 744 -12.81 -16.32 -31.95
N ALA A 745 -12.51 -15.14 -31.41
CA ALA A 745 -12.57 -13.89 -32.15
C ALA A 745 -11.25 -13.14 -31.89
N GLY A 746 -10.41 -13.08 -32.93
CA GLY A 746 -9.08 -12.48 -32.86
C GLY A 746 -9.13 -10.99 -32.51
N ALA A 747 -8.92 -10.67 -31.23
CA ALA A 747 -8.58 -9.34 -30.78
C ALA A 747 -7.13 -9.06 -31.16
N ARG A 748 -6.91 -8.04 -31.98
CA ARG A 748 -5.57 -7.56 -32.33
C ARG A 748 -5.13 -6.57 -31.27
N THR A 749 -4.23 -7.02 -30.41
CA THR A 749 -3.67 -6.30 -29.26
C THR A 749 -2.25 -5.80 -29.57
N ALA A 750 -1.87 -4.68 -28.96
CA ALA A 750 -0.49 -4.24 -28.94
C ALA A 750 0.25 -5.10 -27.91
N ALA A 751 1.06 -6.06 -28.39
CA ALA A 751 2.05 -6.72 -27.55
C ALA A 751 3.41 -6.05 -27.79
N TRP A 752 4.29 -6.14 -26.80
CA TRP A 752 5.70 -5.79 -26.95
C TRP A 752 6.48 -7.08 -26.78
N VAL A 753 7.37 -7.38 -27.72
CA VAL A 753 8.41 -8.39 -27.53
C VAL A 753 9.64 -7.68 -27.01
N VAL A 754 10.03 -8.03 -25.79
CA VAL A 754 11.36 -7.75 -25.28
C VAL A 754 12.25 -8.88 -25.78
N THR A 755 13.16 -8.58 -26.69
CA THR A 755 14.30 -9.43 -27.03
C THR A 755 15.52 -8.80 -26.40
N CYS A 756 16.18 -9.50 -25.48
CA CYS A 756 17.56 -9.21 -25.13
C CYS A 756 18.44 -9.66 -26.29
N ASP A 757 18.88 -8.72 -27.11
CA ASP A 757 20.11 -8.88 -27.89
C ASP A 757 21.20 -8.08 -27.15
N ASP A 758 22.21 -8.81 -26.66
CA ASP A 758 23.49 -8.43 -26.02
C ASP A 758 23.59 -7.12 -25.21
#